data_AF-A0A397A3U2-F1
#
_entry.id   AF-A0A397A3U2-F1
#
_cell.length_a   1.000
_cell.length_b   1.000
_cell.length_c   1.000
_cell.angle_alpha   90.00
_cell.angle_beta   90.00
_cell.angle_gamma   90.00
#
_symmetry.space_group_name_H-M   'P 1'
#
loop_
_entity.id
_entity.type
_entity.pdbx_description
1 polymer ?
#
loop_
_entity_poly.entity_id
_entity_poly.type
_entity_poly.pdbx_seq_one_letter_code
_entity_poly.pdbx_strand_id
1 'polypeptide(L)'
;MAAFLPTIPEEMGLFRQEVEKMLNALVKSQESEQRLLRRTREIVGEIGTNQDKYAREKEEELEAYNYKKKVQVDIEVMWGQVANSHKLETEKQAKLNELRTNIAMLEEQLKNGSGWSEAQEEMMAKLKRQRSDSAREVETKANELAQIRMEVASLQALVNEAEEEQFRLEEELANVSNEVQEKRSKADKESRRKVMLEKSLKTLKHEAETFNAEWKRKADAVKVGEALLKQKEVTLRESKTRMEKYLKQYDVLFRTTHQFTEAMENQWQKNVELQKENTQTEGTIRAKEEIVAKIEKDCVKIEQLVALTKEKIAEVDLVKEKIDEKKDACKHSLNELVNVTIEVERKQGESIKKTLDDLLRQRELVNKMLVRAADTAQGTHDLTKIKENTMKNLENEINGYRQSVKQQRDMVQQLVSERDRYDKEAEVANRKYRAAVEEAKLQDLQVTSLQDKITEGETRLKQQQNLYEAVRSDRNLYSKSLIESQEEIADMKRKFKIMNHQIEQLKEEITTKDHCLVKEHFDHHKDKETLKAELTRIKKQIQSSEQIIANQEQEISKLASIIQEADDEKQRQMKEYNAVINDRDNLRAHEELKALYEKIKIQKSTLSIGQVQYLERVKDVQHLQKRVQDLMDEHKKTQNQIACTGWLRISWWVDLLIVEKEKLYVELKNVLARQPGPEVAEQLLVYQDNLKKKQSQMKGMENELEMYKAQVREYKHDLQHIDRDMQALRDKWFNSLQVDHFPEQPQDDTQFPPTQA
;
A
#
# COMPACT_ATOMS: atom_id res chain seq x y z
N MET A 1 5.45 -39.45 19.60
CA MET A 1 6.87 -39.04 19.57
C MET A 1 7.31 -38.26 20.80
N ALA A 2 6.62 -37.20 21.24
CA ALA A 2 7.09 -36.37 22.39
C ALA A 2 7.48 -37.17 23.65
N ALA A 3 6.74 -38.23 23.98
CA ALA A 3 7.03 -39.14 25.09
C ALA A 3 8.33 -39.98 24.96
N PHE A 4 9.03 -39.92 23.82
CA PHE A 4 10.22 -40.72 23.50
C PHE A 4 11.55 -39.93 23.60
N LEU A 5 11.47 -38.60 23.78
CA LEU A 5 12.63 -37.73 24.00
C LEU A 5 13.30 -37.89 25.39
N PRO A 6 12.57 -38.12 26.50
CA PRO A 6 13.20 -38.28 27.82
C PRO A 6 14.05 -39.55 27.96
N THR A 7 13.77 -40.59 27.15
CA THR A 7 14.40 -41.92 27.22
C THR A 7 15.73 -42.04 26.46
N ILE A 8 16.26 -40.94 25.91
CA ILE A 8 17.56 -40.90 25.24
C ILE A 8 18.64 -40.53 26.27
N PRO A 9 19.67 -41.37 26.52
CA PRO A 9 20.76 -41.09 27.46
C PRO A 9 21.51 -39.78 27.15
N GLU A 10 22.00 -39.10 28.20
CA GLU A 10 22.56 -37.75 28.10
C GLU A 10 23.83 -37.65 27.24
N GLU A 11 24.61 -38.74 27.16
CA GLU A 11 25.77 -38.88 26.27
C GLU A 11 25.44 -38.63 24.79
N MET A 12 24.17 -38.79 24.38
CA MET A 12 23.67 -38.62 23.01
C MET A 12 22.92 -37.28 22.82
N GLY A 13 23.21 -36.26 23.64
CA GLY A 13 22.50 -34.98 23.65
C GLY A 13 22.34 -34.27 22.30
N LEU A 14 23.34 -34.35 21.41
CA LEU A 14 23.24 -33.81 20.03
C LEU A 14 22.16 -34.51 19.20
N PHE A 15 22.05 -35.84 19.29
CA PHE A 15 21.01 -36.59 18.57
C PHE A 15 19.61 -36.27 19.11
N ARG A 16 19.49 -36.09 20.43
CA ARG A 16 18.23 -35.66 21.07
C ARG A 16 17.77 -34.30 20.57
N GLN A 17 18.67 -33.32 20.46
CA GLN A 17 18.34 -31.99 19.89
C GLN A 17 17.87 -32.08 18.43
N GLU A 18 18.49 -32.92 17.60
CA GLU A 18 18.11 -33.05 16.18
C GLU A 18 16.77 -33.76 15.97
N VAL A 19 16.45 -34.76 16.80
CA VAL A 19 15.12 -35.38 16.86
C VAL A 19 14.06 -34.38 17.38
N GLU A 20 14.40 -33.56 18.36
CA GLU A 20 13.52 -32.53 18.92
C GLU A 20 13.26 -31.39 17.92
N LYS A 21 14.26 -30.97 17.14
CA LYS A 21 14.10 -30.04 16.00
C LYS A 21 13.17 -30.62 14.93
N MET A 22 13.36 -31.88 14.53
CA MET A 22 12.46 -32.55 13.56
C MET A 22 11.03 -32.69 14.07
N LEU A 23 10.84 -33.05 15.35
CA LEU A 23 9.50 -33.13 15.94
C LEU A 23 8.79 -31.77 15.97
N ASN A 24 9.51 -30.71 16.36
CA ASN A 24 8.98 -29.34 16.35
C ASN A 24 8.66 -28.84 14.93
N ALA A 25 9.43 -29.27 13.92
CA ALA A 25 9.11 -28.97 12.52
C ALA A 25 7.83 -29.71 12.05
N LEU A 26 7.68 -31.00 12.40
CA LEU A 26 6.51 -31.80 12.05
C LEU A 26 5.22 -31.28 12.69
N VAL A 27 5.27 -30.91 13.98
CA VAL A 27 4.12 -30.30 14.69
C VAL A 27 3.73 -28.98 14.03
N LYS A 28 4.69 -28.08 13.76
CA LYS A 28 4.42 -26.80 13.07
C LYS A 28 3.83 -27.01 11.67
N SER A 29 4.27 -28.04 10.94
CA SER A 29 3.67 -28.44 9.66
C SER A 29 2.20 -28.81 9.83
N GLN A 30 1.87 -29.73 10.75
CA GLN A 30 0.50 -30.19 10.98
C GLN A 30 -0.43 -29.06 11.47
N GLU A 31 0.08 -28.14 12.30
CA GLU A 31 -0.64 -26.94 12.72
C GLU A 31 -0.88 -25.93 11.58
N SER A 32 0.00 -25.87 10.58
CA SER A 32 -0.20 -25.04 9.38
C SER A 32 -1.27 -25.60 8.47
N GLU A 33 -1.27 -26.93 8.26
CA GLU A 33 -2.25 -27.66 7.46
C GLU A 33 -3.67 -27.51 8.05
N GLN A 34 -3.81 -27.69 9.37
CA GLN A 34 -5.09 -27.50 10.05
C GLN A 34 -5.61 -26.05 10.06
N ARG A 35 -4.74 -25.05 9.86
CA ARG A 35 -5.14 -23.64 9.68
C ARG A 35 -5.65 -23.42 8.26
N LEU A 36 -4.97 -23.95 7.25
CA LEU A 36 -5.42 -23.90 5.85
C LEU A 36 -6.77 -24.61 5.66
N LEU A 37 -6.94 -25.82 6.21
CA LEU A 37 -8.19 -26.60 6.14
C LEU A 37 -9.38 -25.98 6.91
N ARG A 38 -9.13 -25.01 7.79
CA ARG A 38 -10.16 -24.14 8.40
C ARG A 38 -10.47 -22.97 7.48
N ARG A 39 -9.45 -22.23 7.03
CA ARG A 39 -9.61 -21.06 6.16
C ARG A 39 -10.34 -21.38 4.84
N THR A 40 -10.09 -22.55 4.24
CA THR A 40 -10.83 -23.00 3.04
C THR A 40 -12.32 -23.23 3.32
N ARG A 41 -12.69 -23.73 4.50
CA ARG A 41 -14.09 -23.92 4.90
C ARG A 41 -14.79 -22.60 5.20
N GLU A 42 -14.10 -21.67 5.85
CA GLU A 42 -14.58 -20.31 6.09
C GLU A 42 -14.90 -19.60 4.77
N ILE A 43 -13.96 -19.60 3.81
CA ILE A 43 -14.14 -18.96 2.50
C ILE A 43 -15.31 -19.58 1.71
N VAL A 44 -15.51 -20.89 1.75
CA VAL A 44 -16.68 -21.54 1.09
C VAL A 44 -18.00 -21.10 1.72
N GLY A 45 -18.06 -20.94 3.05
CA GLY A 45 -19.24 -20.38 3.74
C GLY A 45 -19.47 -18.90 3.44
N GLU A 46 -18.40 -18.10 3.37
CA GLU A 46 -18.45 -16.69 2.96
C GLU A 46 -18.94 -16.52 1.52
N ILE A 47 -18.63 -17.44 0.60
CA ILE A 47 -19.14 -17.40 -0.78
C ILE A 47 -20.64 -17.70 -0.82
N GLY A 48 -21.11 -18.79 -0.20
CA GLY A 48 -22.53 -19.16 -0.20
C GLY A 48 -23.41 -18.08 0.43
N THR A 49 -23.04 -17.59 1.61
CA THR A 49 -23.80 -16.55 2.32
C THR A 49 -23.82 -15.20 1.61
N ASN A 50 -22.91 -14.93 0.68
CA ASN A 50 -22.96 -13.73 -0.17
C ASN A 50 -23.80 -13.95 -1.45
N GLN A 51 -23.90 -15.18 -1.98
CA GLN A 51 -24.87 -15.48 -3.04
C GLN A 51 -26.32 -15.38 -2.53
N ASP A 52 -26.60 -15.89 -1.32
CA ASP A 52 -27.94 -15.79 -0.70
C ASP A 52 -28.39 -14.34 -0.46
N LYS A 53 -27.45 -13.44 -0.10
CA LYS A 53 -27.73 -12.00 0.05
C LYS A 53 -28.03 -11.35 -1.31
N TYR A 54 -27.19 -11.59 -2.31
CA TYR A 54 -27.37 -11.04 -3.65
C TYR A 54 -28.68 -11.50 -4.30
N ALA A 55 -29.17 -12.70 -3.98
CA ALA A 55 -30.49 -13.15 -4.40
C ALA A 55 -31.62 -12.30 -3.78
N ARG A 56 -31.58 -12.05 -2.46
CA ARG A 56 -32.61 -11.26 -1.75
C ARG A 56 -32.59 -9.78 -2.12
N GLU A 57 -31.42 -9.16 -2.20
CA GLU A 57 -31.29 -7.75 -2.62
C GLU A 57 -31.95 -7.51 -3.99
N LYS A 58 -31.90 -8.51 -4.88
CA LYS A 58 -32.55 -8.46 -6.20
C LYS A 58 -34.05 -8.72 -6.20
N GLU A 59 -34.57 -9.38 -5.17
CA GLU A 59 -35.99 -9.64 -4.95
C GLU A 59 -36.66 -8.39 -4.34
N GLU A 60 -36.01 -7.79 -3.33
CA GLU A 60 -36.38 -6.51 -2.73
C GLU A 60 -36.39 -5.35 -3.75
N GLU A 61 -35.41 -5.29 -4.68
CA GLU A 61 -35.38 -4.29 -5.76
C GLU A 61 -36.58 -4.42 -6.72
N LEU A 62 -37.03 -5.66 -6.98
CA LEU A 62 -38.18 -5.95 -7.83
C LEU A 62 -39.51 -5.57 -7.14
N GLU A 63 -39.64 -5.84 -5.84
CA GLU A 63 -40.79 -5.40 -5.05
C GLU A 63 -40.87 -3.87 -4.95
N ALA A 64 -39.75 -3.19 -4.70
CA ALA A 64 -39.69 -1.73 -4.65
C ALA A 64 -40.10 -1.07 -5.98
N TYR A 65 -39.69 -1.66 -7.12
CA TYR A 65 -40.11 -1.20 -8.44
C TYR A 65 -41.63 -1.34 -8.65
N ASN A 66 -42.21 -2.49 -8.25
CA ASN A 66 -43.65 -2.73 -8.35
C ASN A 66 -44.46 -1.81 -7.42
N TYR A 67 -43.99 -1.57 -6.20
CA TYR A 67 -44.61 -0.65 -5.25
C TYR A 67 -44.62 0.78 -5.78
N LYS A 68 -43.49 1.27 -6.30
CA LYS A 68 -43.39 2.59 -6.95
C LYS A 68 -44.42 2.75 -8.07
N LYS A 69 -44.56 1.73 -8.93
CA LYS A 69 -45.51 1.75 -10.05
C LYS A 69 -46.97 1.82 -9.57
N LYS A 70 -47.30 1.18 -8.45
CA LYS A 70 -48.64 1.26 -7.84
C LYS A 70 -48.93 2.67 -7.33
N VAL A 71 -48.01 3.26 -6.56
CA VAL A 71 -48.16 4.62 -6.00
C VAL A 71 -48.36 5.68 -7.09
N GLN A 72 -47.75 5.53 -8.27
CA GLN A 72 -47.98 6.45 -9.39
C GLN A 72 -49.44 6.40 -9.90
N VAL A 73 -50.07 5.23 -9.96
CA VAL A 73 -51.48 5.09 -10.35
C VAL A 73 -52.41 5.65 -9.27
N ASP A 74 -52.10 5.38 -7.99
CA ASP A 74 -52.88 5.91 -6.87
C ASP A 74 -52.86 7.46 -6.84
N ILE A 75 -51.73 8.08 -7.20
CA ILE A 75 -51.62 9.54 -7.35
C ILE A 75 -52.51 10.07 -8.50
N GLU A 76 -52.50 9.44 -9.68
CA GLU A 76 -53.35 9.86 -10.81
C GLU A 76 -54.85 9.80 -10.46
N VAL A 77 -55.28 8.78 -9.72
CA VAL A 77 -56.66 8.66 -9.21
C VAL A 77 -57.00 9.79 -8.24
N MET A 78 -56.10 10.14 -7.31
CA MET A 78 -56.34 11.21 -6.33
C MET A 78 -56.45 12.59 -6.98
N TRP A 79 -55.63 12.90 -7.99
CA TRP A 79 -55.77 14.14 -8.76
C TRP A 79 -57.11 14.23 -9.49
N GLY A 80 -57.64 13.11 -10.00
CA GLY A 80 -58.99 13.03 -10.57
C GLY A 80 -60.10 13.33 -9.55
N GLN A 81 -59.95 12.88 -8.29
CA GLN A 81 -60.92 13.15 -7.23
C GLN A 81 -60.92 14.62 -6.80
N VAL A 82 -59.75 15.25 -6.65
CA VAL A 82 -59.61 16.68 -6.32
C VAL A 82 -60.29 17.57 -7.37
N ALA A 83 -60.06 17.28 -8.66
CA ALA A 83 -60.71 18.02 -9.76
C ALA A 83 -62.25 17.92 -9.73
N ASN A 84 -62.78 16.75 -9.33
CA ASN A 84 -64.22 16.55 -9.22
C ASN A 84 -64.83 17.25 -7.98
N SER A 85 -64.07 17.36 -6.90
CA SER A 85 -64.48 18.07 -5.67
C SER A 85 -64.72 19.57 -5.92
N HIS A 86 -63.75 20.27 -6.55
CA HIS A 86 -63.91 21.69 -6.89
C HIS A 86 -65.09 21.95 -7.84
N LYS A 87 -65.42 21.00 -8.71
CA LYS A 87 -66.62 21.12 -9.55
C LYS A 87 -67.90 21.10 -8.71
N LEU A 88 -67.99 20.19 -7.75
CA LEU A 88 -69.13 20.11 -6.82
C LEU A 88 -69.28 21.36 -5.92
N GLU A 89 -68.16 21.99 -5.58
CA GLU A 89 -68.10 23.20 -4.77
C GLU A 89 -68.66 24.42 -5.52
N THR A 90 -68.29 24.61 -6.79
CA THR A 90 -68.83 25.72 -7.60
C THR A 90 -70.34 25.59 -7.85
N GLU A 91 -70.86 24.36 -8.00
CA GLU A 91 -72.30 24.10 -8.12
C GLU A 91 -73.08 24.42 -6.82
N LYS A 92 -72.48 24.23 -5.63
CA LYS A 92 -73.09 24.60 -4.34
C LYS A 92 -73.13 26.11 -4.15
N GLN A 93 -72.06 26.82 -4.54
CA GLN A 93 -71.95 28.26 -4.36
C GLN A 93 -72.98 29.05 -5.19
N ALA A 94 -73.42 28.51 -6.33
CA ALA A 94 -74.52 29.06 -7.11
C ALA A 94 -75.86 29.04 -6.32
N LYS A 95 -76.23 27.88 -5.76
CA LYS A 95 -77.50 27.68 -5.04
C LYS A 95 -77.61 28.51 -3.75
N LEU A 96 -76.48 28.82 -3.11
CA LEU A 96 -76.46 29.62 -1.89
C LEU A 96 -76.86 31.09 -2.13
N ASN A 97 -76.64 31.62 -3.35
CA ASN A 97 -77.07 32.97 -3.71
C ASN A 97 -78.57 33.03 -4.03
N GLU A 98 -79.12 32.00 -4.68
CA GLU A 98 -80.54 31.88 -5.03
C GLU A 98 -81.46 31.85 -3.79
N LEU A 99 -81.02 31.21 -2.71
CA LEU A 99 -81.74 31.20 -1.43
C LEU A 99 -81.75 32.56 -0.72
N ARG A 100 -80.71 33.40 -0.91
CA ARG A 100 -80.63 34.74 -0.30
C ARG A 100 -81.62 35.73 -0.92
N THR A 101 -81.88 35.64 -2.22
CA THR A 101 -82.91 36.45 -2.90
C THR A 101 -84.33 36.14 -2.41
N ASN A 102 -84.62 34.89 -2.04
CA ASN A 102 -85.97 34.48 -1.63
C ASN A 102 -86.35 34.97 -0.22
N ILE A 103 -85.37 35.14 0.68
CA ILE A 103 -85.63 35.64 2.05
C ILE A 103 -86.07 37.11 2.02
N ALA A 104 -85.42 37.94 1.18
CA ALA A 104 -85.72 39.36 1.07
C ALA A 104 -87.17 39.65 0.60
N MET A 105 -87.79 38.76 -0.19
CA MET A 105 -89.17 38.91 -0.64
C MET A 105 -90.23 38.64 0.44
N LEU A 106 -89.89 37.98 1.55
CA LEU A 106 -90.85 37.58 2.59
C LEU A 106 -90.94 38.61 3.74
N GLU A 107 -89.90 39.41 3.96
CA GLU A 107 -89.90 40.43 5.02
C GLU A 107 -90.78 41.66 4.69
N GLU A 108 -91.07 41.90 3.42
CA GLU A 108 -91.89 43.04 2.97
C GLU A 108 -93.40 42.85 3.21
N GLN A 109 -93.88 41.61 3.37
CA GLN A 109 -95.32 41.32 3.52
C GLN A 109 -95.86 41.45 4.95
N LEU A 110 -95.01 41.73 5.95
CA LEU A 110 -95.34 41.57 7.39
C LEU A 110 -95.57 42.90 8.14
N LYS A 111 -96.14 43.92 7.48
CA LYS A 111 -96.55 45.21 8.08
C LYS A 111 -97.88 45.74 7.53
N ASN A 112 -98.99 45.52 8.23
CA ASN A 112 -100.19 46.40 8.20
C ASN A 112 -101.27 46.01 9.23
N GLY A 113 -101.89 47.01 9.89
CA GLY A 113 -103.11 46.93 10.74
C GLY A 113 -102.97 46.17 12.08
N SER A 114 -103.12 46.73 13.31
CA SER A 114 -104.00 47.73 13.94
C SER A 114 -105.06 47.11 14.87
N GLY A 115 -105.25 47.67 16.08
CA GLY A 115 -106.06 47.09 17.18
C GLY A 115 -107.58 47.12 16.98
N TRP A 116 -108.31 46.35 17.80
CA TRP A 116 -109.75 46.07 17.66
C TRP A 116 -110.61 46.64 18.84
N SER A 117 -111.87 46.22 18.96
CA SER A 117 -112.87 46.69 19.94
C SER A 117 -113.63 45.55 20.67
N GLU A 118 -114.62 45.88 21.52
CA GLU A 118 -115.24 45.12 22.64
C GLU A 118 -115.57 43.62 22.46
N ALA A 119 -115.72 43.08 21.24
CA ALA A 119 -115.64 41.62 21.03
C ALA A 119 -114.32 41.01 21.57
N GLN A 120 -113.31 41.87 21.74
CA GLN A 120 -112.05 41.58 22.39
C GLN A 120 -112.14 41.15 23.87
N GLU A 121 -113.20 41.42 24.63
CA GLU A 121 -113.21 41.03 26.06
C GLU A 121 -113.52 39.54 26.27
N GLU A 122 -114.45 38.98 25.51
CA GLU A 122 -114.68 37.52 25.47
C GLU A 122 -113.51 36.80 24.78
N MET A 123 -112.93 37.43 23.74
CA MET A 123 -111.63 37.02 23.20
C MET A 123 -110.53 37.10 24.26
N MET A 124 -110.54 38.04 25.21
CA MET A 124 -109.54 38.18 26.28
C MET A 124 -109.64 37.02 27.28
N ALA A 125 -110.83 36.44 27.51
CA ALA A 125 -110.97 35.22 28.30
C ALA A 125 -110.33 34.01 27.58
N LYS A 126 -110.54 33.89 26.25
CA LYS A 126 -109.83 32.91 25.40
C LYS A 126 -108.32 33.14 25.40
N LEU A 127 -107.87 34.38 25.21
CA LEU A 127 -106.47 34.79 25.21
C LEU A 127 -105.82 34.66 26.59
N LYS A 128 -106.56 34.71 27.70
CA LYS A 128 -106.04 34.37 29.04
C LYS A 128 -105.82 32.87 29.21
N ARG A 129 -106.67 32.02 28.62
CA ARG A 129 -106.38 30.58 28.49
C ARG A 129 -105.18 30.34 27.57
N GLN A 130 -105.19 30.84 26.34
CA GLN A 130 -104.06 30.72 25.42
C GLN A 130 -102.76 31.32 25.99
N ARG A 131 -102.82 32.39 26.80
CA ARG A 131 -101.63 32.91 27.51
C ARG A 131 -101.19 32.01 28.67
N SER A 132 -102.08 31.26 29.30
CA SER A 132 -101.72 30.23 30.29
C SER A 132 -101.17 28.96 29.63
N ASP A 133 -101.75 28.58 28.50
CA ASP A 133 -101.36 27.40 27.72
C ASP A 133 -100.02 27.66 27.03
N SER A 134 -99.86 28.80 26.35
CA SER A 134 -98.56 29.22 25.79
C SER A 134 -97.57 29.73 26.84
N ALA A 135 -97.97 30.07 28.07
CA ALA A 135 -97.01 30.19 29.17
C ALA A 135 -96.45 28.82 29.57
N ARG A 136 -97.30 27.77 29.60
CA ARG A 136 -96.84 26.39 29.75
C ARG A 136 -96.00 25.91 28.58
N GLU A 137 -96.34 26.26 27.33
CA GLU A 137 -95.49 25.96 26.17
C GLU A 137 -94.16 26.71 26.22
N VAL A 138 -94.14 27.98 26.68
CA VAL A 138 -92.90 28.71 26.92
C VAL A 138 -92.09 28.11 28.06
N GLU A 139 -92.74 27.57 29.10
CA GLU A 139 -92.06 26.90 30.22
C GLU A 139 -91.52 25.51 29.82
N THR A 140 -92.27 24.70 29.07
CA THR A 140 -91.74 23.44 28.51
C THR A 140 -90.66 23.70 27.49
N LYS A 141 -90.83 24.67 26.58
CA LYS A 141 -89.78 25.07 25.62
C LYS A 141 -88.57 25.72 26.30
N ALA A 142 -88.74 26.42 27.42
CA ALA A 142 -87.60 26.91 28.22
C ALA A 142 -86.85 25.76 28.88
N ASN A 143 -87.56 24.74 29.38
CA ASN A 143 -86.94 23.53 29.95
C ASN A 143 -86.25 22.67 28.87
N GLU A 144 -86.89 22.46 27.71
CA GLU A 144 -86.26 21.82 26.54
C GLU A 144 -85.03 22.60 26.08
N LEU A 145 -85.11 23.93 26.00
CA LEU A 145 -84.00 24.79 25.57
C LEU A 145 -82.88 24.88 26.63
N ALA A 146 -83.22 24.74 27.91
CA ALA A 146 -82.24 24.58 28.99
C ALA A 146 -81.54 23.21 28.91
N GLN A 147 -82.28 22.13 28.65
CA GLN A 147 -81.72 20.80 28.42
C GLN A 147 -80.81 20.79 27.18
N ILE A 148 -81.27 21.32 26.04
CA ILE A 148 -80.47 21.47 24.82
C ILE A 148 -79.22 22.34 25.08
N ARG A 149 -79.30 23.37 25.92
CA ARG A 149 -78.11 24.15 26.34
C ARG A 149 -77.14 23.34 27.20
N MET A 150 -77.63 22.45 28.07
CA MET A 150 -76.77 21.53 28.83
C MET A 150 -76.14 20.47 27.93
N GLU A 151 -76.89 19.93 26.97
CA GLU A 151 -76.40 18.97 25.95
C GLU A 151 -75.38 19.63 25.01
N VAL A 152 -75.61 20.88 24.58
CA VAL A 152 -74.62 21.66 23.82
C VAL A 152 -73.38 21.97 24.68
N ALA A 153 -73.53 22.25 25.98
CA ALA A 153 -72.39 22.50 26.86
C ALA A 153 -71.56 21.23 27.12
N SER A 154 -72.19 20.05 27.28
CA SER A 154 -71.46 18.78 27.43
C SER A 154 -70.83 18.31 26.11
N LEU A 155 -71.51 18.51 24.98
CA LEU A 155 -70.92 18.27 23.66
C LEU A 155 -69.75 19.24 23.38
N GLN A 156 -69.84 20.51 23.78
CA GLN A 156 -68.72 21.44 23.64
C GLN A 156 -67.54 21.04 24.55
N ALA A 157 -67.80 20.56 25.77
CA ALA A 157 -66.73 20.03 26.64
C ALA A 157 -66.03 18.81 26.00
N LEU A 158 -66.80 17.88 25.43
CA LEU A 158 -66.25 16.71 24.71
C LEU A 158 -65.52 17.10 23.41
N VAL A 159 -65.96 18.16 22.72
CA VAL A 159 -65.25 18.72 21.57
C VAL A 159 -63.92 19.33 22.00
N ASN A 160 -63.91 20.14 23.07
CA ASN A 160 -62.67 20.71 23.60
C ASN A 160 -61.68 19.62 24.06
N GLU A 161 -62.16 18.58 24.75
CA GLU A 161 -61.34 17.42 25.17
C GLU A 161 -60.78 16.65 23.96
N ALA A 162 -61.56 16.49 22.90
CA ALA A 162 -61.10 15.90 21.64
C ALA A 162 -60.14 16.81 20.86
N GLU A 163 -60.29 18.13 20.92
CA GLU A 163 -59.37 19.11 20.32
C GLU A 163 -58.03 19.17 21.09
N GLU A 164 -58.05 19.07 22.42
CA GLU A 164 -56.84 18.98 23.26
C GLU A 164 -56.09 17.65 23.04
N GLU A 165 -56.78 16.51 22.98
CA GLU A 165 -56.15 15.23 22.61
C GLU A 165 -55.69 15.20 21.15
N GLN A 166 -56.41 15.82 20.21
CA GLN A 166 -55.93 16.00 18.83
C GLN A 166 -54.63 16.82 18.80
N PHE A 167 -54.58 17.95 19.51
CA PHE A 167 -53.37 18.78 19.58
C PHE A 167 -52.19 18.01 20.19
N ARG A 168 -52.43 17.23 21.26
CA ARG A 168 -51.41 16.34 21.83
C ARG A 168 -50.93 15.28 20.83
N LEU A 169 -51.84 14.63 20.11
CA LEU A 169 -51.49 13.63 19.09
C LEU A 169 -50.77 14.25 17.90
N GLU A 170 -51.08 15.50 17.52
CA GLU A 170 -50.33 16.26 16.51
C GLU A 170 -48.92 16.63 16.99
N GLU A 171 -48.73 17.02 18.25
CA GLU A 171 -47.41 17.26 18.85
C GLU A 171 -46.59 15.96 18.96
N GLU A 172 -47.19 14.86 19.42
CA GLU A 172 -46.55 13.54 19.49
C GLU A 172 -46.17 13.03 18.08
N LEU A 173 -47.05 13.20 17.08
CA LEU A 173 -46.77 12.83 15.69
C LEU A 173 -45.70 13.72 15.06
N ALA A 174 -45.66 15.02 15.38
CA ALA A 174 -44.57 15.92 14.96
C ALA A 174 -43.23 15.52 15.57
N ASN A 175 -43.21 15.14 16.86
CA ASN A 175 -42.01 14.64 17.53
C ASN A 175 -41.51 13.31 16.92
N VAL A 176 -42.40 12.34 16.71
CA VAL A 176 -42.07 11.07 16.02
C VAL A 176 -41.62 11.31 14.58
N SER A 177 -42.22 12.26 13.86
CA SER A 177 -41.79 12.67 12.52
C SER A 177 -40.37 13.23 12.53
N ASN A 178 -40.04 14.09 13.49
CA ASN A 178 -38.69 14.64 13.69
C ASN A 178 -37.67 13.55 14.04
N GLU A 179 -38.02 12.59 14.93
CA GLU A 179 -37.16 11.44 15.19
C GLU A 179 -36.93 10.60 13.93
N VAL A 180 -37.98 10.27 13.17
CA VAL A 180 -37.87 9.51 11.91
C VAL A 180 -37.00 10.27 10.89
N GLN A 181 -37.15 11.58 10.79
CA GLN A 181 -36.31 12.45 9.94
C GLN A 181 -34.83 12.40 10.37
N GLU A 182 -34.56 12.45 11.67
CA GLU A 182 -33.19 12.40 12.21
C GLU A 182 -32.55 11.02 12.04
N LYS A 183 -33.30 9.94 12.29
CA LYS A 183 -32.87 8.55 12.06
C LYS A 183 -32.61 8.29 10.58
N ARG A 184 -33.45 8.81 9.67
CA ARG A 184 -33.21 8.79 8.22
C ARG A 184 -31.93 9.54 7.86
N SER A 185 -31.70 10.74 8.38
CA SER A 185 -30.46 11.50 8.14
C SER A 185 -29.21 10.75 8.63
N LYS A 186 -29.27 10.09 9.79
CA LYS A 186 -28.19 9.24 10.32
C LYS A 186 -27.97 7.99 9.45
N ALA A 187 -29.03 7.33 9.01
CA ALA A 187 -28.96 6.19 8.10
C ALA A 187 -28.39 6.57 6.73
N ASP A 188 -28.78 7.72 6.15
CA ASP A 188 -28.23 8.24 4.90
C ASP A 188 -26.75 8.57 5.00
N LYS A 189 -26.31 9.15 6.12
CA LYS A 189 -24.88 9.44 6.38
C LYS A 189 -24.06 8.15 6.42
N GLU A 190 -24.51 7.14 7.18
CA GLU A 190 -23.81 5.86 7.27
C GLU A 190 -23.94 5.02 5.99
N SER A 191 -25.04 5.14 5.22
CA SER A 191 -25.18 4.56 3.88
C SER A 191 -24.18 5.16 2.89
N ARG A 192 -24.03 6.49 2.88
CA ARG A 192 -23.00 7.17 2.07
C ARG A 192 -21.59 6.76 2.51
N ARG A 193 -21.34 6.64 3.82
CA ARG A 193 -20.07 6.16 4.39
C ARG A 193 -19.77 4.73 3.96
N LYS A 194 -20.74 3.81 4.04
CA LYS A 194 -20.67 2.43 3.54
C LYS A 194 -20.31 2.43 2.05
N VAL A 195 -21.02 3.17 1.21
CA VAL A 195 -20.75 3.22 -0.25
C VAL A 195 -19.35 3.78 -0.56
N MET A 196 -18.85 4.76 0.20
CA MET A 196 -17.48 5.26 0.04
C MET A 196 -16.45 4.21 0.47
N LEU A 197 -16.63 3.56 1.63
CA LEU A 197 -15.75 2.49 2.10
C LEU A 197 -15.77 1.27 1.17
N GLU A 198 -16.92 0.91 0.59
CA GLU A 198 -17.04 -0.16 -0.40
C GLU A 198 -16.35 0.19 -1.73
N LYS A 199 -16.33 1.46 -2.14
CA LYS A 199 -15.51 1.92 -3.28
C LYS A 199 -14.03 1.81 -2.98
N SER A 200 -13.56 2.34 -1.85
CA SER A 200 -12.16 2.22 -1.41
C SER A 200 -11.72 0.76 -1.22
N LEU A 201 -12.60 -0.10 -0.71
CA LEU A 201 -12.34 -1.53 -0.54
C LEU A 201 -12.32 -2.27 -1.89
N LYS A 202 -13.10 -1.82 -2.89
CA LYS A 202 -13.02 -2.34 -4.26
C LYS A 202 -11.74 -1.89 -4.98
N THR A 203 -11.30 -0.65 -4.83
CA THR A 203 -10.02 -0.19 -5.42
C THR A 203 -8.83 -0.88 -4.76
N LEU A 204 -8.75 -0.91 -3.42
CA LEU A 204 -7.70 -1.63 -2.69
C LEU A 204 -7.67 -3.13 -2.99
N LYS A 205 -8.83 -3.78 -3.22
CA LYS A 205 -8.85 -5.18 -3.70
C LYS A 205 -8.31 -5.30 -5.11
N HIS A 206 -8.68 -4.41 -6.02
CA HIS A 206 -8.17 -4.43 -7.39
C HIS A 206 -6.66 -4.18 -7.44
N GLU A 207 -6.15 -3.24 -6.64
CA GLU A 207 -4.71 -2.97 -6.45
C GLU A 207 -3.99 -4.19 -5.85
N ALA A 208 -4.56 -4.84 -4.85
CA ALA A 208 -4.00 -6.08 -4.31
C ALA A 208 -4.00 -7.24 -5.34
N GLU A 209 -5.01 -7.31 -6.22
CA GLU A 209 -5.09 -8.27 -7.31
C GLU A 209 -4.06 -7.98 -8.41
N THR A 210 -3.86 -6.71 -8.81
CA THR A 210 -2.84 -6.34 -9.80
C THR A 210 -1.42 -6.52 -9.25
N PHE A 211 -1.14 -6.11 -8.01
CA PHE A 211 0.16 -6.37 -7.37
C PHE A 211 0.44 -7.88 -7.20
N ASN A 212 -0.58 -8.70 -6.88
CA ASN A 212 -0.43 -10.16 -6.82
C ASN A 212 -0.19 -10.77 -8.22
N ALA A 213 -0.87 -10.27 -9.25
CA ALA A 213 -0.63 -10.68 -10.64
C ALA A 213 0.77 -10.29 -11.14
N GLU A 214 1.25 -9.10 -10.80
CA GLU A 214 2.62 -8.67 -11.06
C GLU A 214 3.65 -9.48 -10.28
N TRP A 215 3.41 -9.74 -8.99
CA TRP A 215 4.28 -10.58 -8.16
C TRP A 215 4.39 -11.98 -8.75
N LYS A 216 3.29 -12.59 -9.21
CA LYS A 216 3.32 -13.87 -9.93
C LYS A 216 4.12 -13.78 -11.23
N ARG A 217 3.89 -12.77 -12.08
CA ARG A 217 4.68 -12.54 -13.31
C ARG A 217 6.17 -12.41 -13.01
N LYS A 218 6.55 -11.64 -11.99
CA LYS A 218 7.95 -11.45 -11.55
C LYS A 218 8.53 -12.75 -10.99
N ALA A 219 7.79 -13.50 -10.17
CA ALA A 219 8.23 -14.79 -9.64
C ALA A 219 8.40 -15.87 -10.72
N ASP A 220 7.52 -15.93 -11.72
CA ASP A 220 7.65 -16.87 -12.84
C ASP A 220 8.76 -16.44 -13.82
N ALA A 221 8.95 -15.14 -14.04
CA ALA A 221 10.11 -14.62 -14.77
C ALA A 221 11.45 -14.95 -14.05
N VAL A 222 11.50 -14.90 -12.72
CA VAL A 222 12.66 -15.35 -11.94
C VAL A 222 12.91 -16.85 -12.11
N LYS A 223 11.88 -17.71 -12.06
CA LYS A 223 12.04 -19.17 -12.32
C LYS A 223 12.57 -19.45 -13.72
N VAL A 224 12.07 -18.75 -14.74
CA VAL A 224 12.55 -18.87 -16.13
C VAL A 224 13.99 -18.35 -16.24
N GLY A 225 14.32 -17.25 -15.57
CA GLY A 225 15.68 -16.71 -15.46
C GLY A 225 16.65 -17.69 -14.81
N GLU A 226 16.29 -18.32 -13.69
CA GLU A 226 17.08 -19.37 -13.05
C GLU A 226 17.30 -20.58 -13.95
N ALA A 227 16.25 -21.03 -14.67
CA ALA A 227 16.35 -22.17 -15.59
C ALA A 227 17.30 -21.86 -16.76
N LEU A 228 17.18 -20.67 -17.35
CA LEU A 228 18.10 -20.16 -18.37
C LEU A 228 19.52 -20.01 -17.84
N LEU A 229 19.70 -19.49 -16.62
CA LEU A 229 21.01 -19.30 -16.02
C LEU A 229 21.69 -20.64 -15.72
N LYS A 230 20.96 -21.62 -15.16
CA LYS A 230 21.44 -23.01 -15.00
C LYS A 230 21.82 -23.64 -16.35
N GLN A 231 21.01 -23.44 -17.40
CA GLN A 231 21.36 -23.90 -18.75
C GLN A 231 22.63 -23.22 -19.28
N LYS A 232 22.77 -21.90 -19.12
CA LYS A 232 23.95 -21.16 -19.54
C LYS A 232 25.20 -21.60 -18.78
N GLU A 233 25.12 -21.81 -17.47
CA GLU A 233 26.22 -22.38 -16.69
C GLU A 233 26.66 -23.76 -17.21
N VAL A 234 25.72 -24.65 -17.56
CA VAL A 234 26.06 -25.97 -18.14
C VAL A 234 26.81 -25.78 -19.46
N THR A 235 26.30 -24.95 -20.38
CA THR A 235 27.00 -24.66 -21.64
C THR A 235 28.36 -23.97 -21.43
N LEU A 236 28.52 -23.18 -20.37
CA LEU A 236 29.79 -22.54 -20.00
C LEU A 236 30.80 -23.53 -19.41
N ARG A 237 30.33 -24.50 -18.59
CA ARG A 237 31.16 -25.64 -18.12
C ARG A 237 31.62 -26.48 -19.30
N GLU A 238 30.71 -26.86 -20.21
CA GLU A 238 31.06 -27.59 -21.44
C GLU A 238 32.01 -26.81 -22.37
N SER A 239 31.87 -25.48 -22.41
CA SER A 239 32.78 -24.61 -23.16
C SER A 239 34.17 -24.58 -22.52
N LYS A 240 34.28 -24.42 -21.19
CA LYS A 240 35.55 -24.53 -20.47
C LYS A 240 36.20 -25.89 -20.65
N THR A 241 35.47 -26.99 -20.47
CA THR A 241 36.01 -28.36 -20.67
C THR A 241 36.43 -28.62 -22.13
N ARG A 242 35.81 -27.95 -23.12
CA ARG A 242 36.31 -27.93 -24.51
C ARG A 242 37.58 -27.11 -24.65
N MET A 243 37.62 -25.89 -24.10
CA MET A 243 38.82 -25.03 -24.13
C MET A 243 40.03 -25.70 -23.45
N GLU A 244 39.85 -26.36 -22.31
CA GLU A 244 40.90 -27.14 -21.65
C GLU A 244 41.41 -28.32 -22.49
N LYS A 245 40.53 -28.96 -23.28
CA LYS A 245 40.94 -30.00 -24.25
C LYS A 245 41.73 -29.38 -25.41
N TYR A 246 41.29 -28.24 -25.95
CA TYR A 246 42.02 -27.53 -27.01
C TYR A 246 43.36 -26.98 -26.53
N LEU A 247 43.47 -26.47 -25.30
CA LEU A 247 44.74 -26.06 -24.70
C LEU A 247 45.69 -27.25 -24.53
N LYS A 248 45.21 -28.41 -24.05
CA LYS A 248 46.03 -29.63 -23.97
C LYS A 248 46.46 -30.16 -25.35
N GLN A 249 45.61 -30.03 -26.37
CA GLN A 249 45.96 -30.34 -27.76
C GLN A 249 46.98 -29.35 -28.33
N TYR A 250 46.83 -28.05 -28.02
CA TYR A 250 47.77 -27.01 -28.40
C TYR A 250 49.13 -27.19 -27.74
N ASP A 251 49.20 -27.51 -26.44
CA ASP A 251 50.45 -27.83 -25.74
C ASP A 251 51.18 -29.02 -26.38
N VAL A 252 50.45 -30.07 -26.78
CA VAL A 252 51.04 -31.22 -27.49
C VAL A 252 51.53 -30.81 -28.88
N LEU A 253 50.71 -30.10 -29.66
CA LEU A 253 51.08 -29.61 -31.00
C LEU A 253 52.29 -28.67 -30.94
N PHE A 254 52.32 -27.72 -30.00
CA PHE A 254 53.41 -26.79 -29.79
C PHE A 254 54.72 -27.54 -29.47
N ARG A 255 54.68 -28.55 -28.59
CA ARG A 255 55.84 -29.40 -28.28
C ARG A 255 56.31 -30.20 -29.50
N THR A 256 55.40 -30.80 -30.28
CA THR A 256 55.79 -31.54 -31.49
C THR A 256 56.32 -30.61 -32.58
N THR A 257 55.73 -29.43 -32.78
CA THR A 257 56.25 -28.41 -33.70
C THR A 257 57.63 -27.95 -33.29
N HIS A 258 57.85 -27.65 -32.00
CA HIS A 258 59.17 -27.26 -31.48
C HIS A 258 60.21 -28.37 -31.70
N GLN A 259 59.87 -29.63 -31.40
CA GLN A 259 60.72 -30.80 -31.69
C GLN A 259 61.02 -30.96 -33.19
N PHE A 260 60.06 -30.71 -34.08
CA PHE A 260 60.30 -30.71 -35.52
C PHE A 260 61.14 -29.51 -35.97
N THR A 261 61.02 -28.34 -35.36
CA THR A 261 61.89 -27.18 -35.60
C THR A 261 63.32 -27.48 -35.16
N GLU A 262 63.54 -28.01 -33.95
CA GLU A 262 64.85 -28.46 -33.48
C GLU A 262 65.43 -29.54 -34.40
N ALA A 263 64.65 -30.54 -34.81
CA ALA A 263 65.10 -31.58 -35.74
C ALA A 263 65.46 -31.01 -37.12
N MET A 264 64.68 -30.05 -37.64
CA MET A 264 64.95 -29.38 -38.91
C MET A 264 66.20 -28.50 -38.84
N GLU A 265 66.39 -27.77 -37.75
CA GLU A 265 67.58 -26.95 -37.47
C GLU A 265 68.85 -27.83 -37.41
N ASN A 266 68.81 -28.94 -36.67
CA ASN A 266 69.91 -29.91 -36.61
C ASN A 266 70.24 -30.52 -37.99
N GLN A 267 69.22 -30.82 -38.82
CA GLN A 267 69.44 -31.30 -40.19
C GLN A 267 69.93 -30.19 -41.13
N TRP A 268 69.53 -28.94 -40.92
CA TRP A 268 70.03 -27.79 -41.68
C TRP A 268 71.51 -27.54 -41.38
N GLN A 269 71.90 -27.49 -40.10
CA GLN A 269 73.29 -27.36 -39.68
C GLN A 269 74.15 -28.50 -40.26
N LYS A 270 73.68 -29.75 -40.17
CA LYS A 270 74.38 -30.90 -40.76
C LYS A 270 74.51 -30.83 -42.29
N ASN A 271 73.52 -30.28 -42.99
CA ASN A 271 73.63 -30.01 -44.44
C ASN A 271 74.64 -28.89 -44.74
N VAL A 272 74.75 -27.86 -43.88
CA VAL A 272 75.79 -26.82 -44.01
C VAL A 272 77.19 -27.39 -43.77
N GLU A 273 77.36 -28.30 -42.80
CA GLU A 273 78.61 -29.03 -42.57
C GLU A 273 78.99 -29.90 -43.78
N LEU A 274 78.06 -30.75 -44.26
CA LEU A 274 78.28 -31.58 -45.45
C LEU A 274 78.56 -30.75 -46.71
N GLN A 275 77.92 -29.60 -46.88
CA GLN A 275 78.20 -28.71 -48.00
C GLN A 275 79.59 -28.06 -47.88
N LYS A 276 80.06 -27.77 -46.67
CA LYS A 276 81.42 -27.31 -46.41
C LYS A 276 82.45 -28.42 -46.72
N GLU A 277 82.19 -29.66 -46.33
CA GLU A 277 83.02 -30.83 -46.69
C GLU A 277 83.02 -31.08 -48.21
N ASN A 278 81.88 -30.94 -48.90
CA ASN A 278 81.79 -31.02 -50.37
C ASN A 278 82.63 -29.93 -51.04
N THR A 279 82.49 -28.66 -50.66
CA THR A 279 83.31 -27.58 -51.26
C THR A 279 84.81 -27.73 -50.96
N GLN A 280 85.19 -28.25 -49.79
CA GLN A 280 86.57 -28.57 -49.47
C GLN A 280 87.10 -29.75 -50.31
N THR A 281 86.33 -30.82 -50.47
CA THR A 281 86.73 -31.99 -51.27
C THR A 281 86.78 -31.65 -52.77
N GLU A 282 85.82 -30.89 -53.31
CA GLU A 282 85.90 -30.28 -54.65
C GLU A 282 87.20 -29.47 -54.82
N GLY A 283 87.54 -28.62 -53.84
CA GLY A 283 88.79 -27.86 -53.86
C GLY A 283 90.03 -28.76 -53.93
N THR A 284 90.05 -29.86 -53.19
CA THR A 284 91.14 -30.86 -53.30
C THR A 284 91.14 -31.62 -54.61
N ILE A 285 89.97 -31.90 -55.21
CA ILE A 285 89.85 -32.56 -56.52
C ILE A 285 90.42 -31.64 -57.61
N ARG A 286 90.00 -30.37 -57.68
CA ARG A 286 90.54 -29.39 -58.65
C ARG A 286 92.05 -29.22 -58.52
N ALA A 287 92.57 -29.17 -57.30
CA ALA A 287 94.02 -29.12 -57.06
C ALA A 287 94.75 -30.41 -57.53
N LYS A 288 94.09 -31.57 -57.51
CA LYS A 288 94.62 -32.81 -58.10
C LYS A 288 94.51 -32.81 -59.62
N GLU A 289 93.41 -32.30 -60.19
CA GLU A 289 93.20 -32.15 -61.64
C GLU A 289 94.25 -31.20 -62.25
N GLU A 290 94.57 -30.08 -61.61
CA GLU A 290 95.66 -29.18 -62.03
C GLU A 290 97.03 -29.87 -62.01
N ILE A 291 97.30 -30.72 -61.00
CA ILE A 291 98.53 -31.52 -60.92
C ILE A 291 98.56 -32.57 -62.03
N VAL A 292 97.45 -33.27 -62.29
CA VAL A 292 97.34 -34.25 -63.38
C VAL A 292 97.53 -33.58 -64.74
N ALA A 293 96.81 -32.49 -65.03
CA ALA A 293 96.95 -31.75 -66.29
C ALA A 293 98.34 -31.13 -66.50
N LYS A 294 99.10 -30.90 -65.41
CA LYS A 294 100.52 -30.53 -65.49
C LYS A 294 101.41 -31.74 -65.81
N ILE A 295 101.18 -32.87 -65.14
CA ILE A 295 101.88 -34.14 -65.42
C ILE A 295 101.62 -34.58 -66.86
N GLU A 296 100.38 -34.51 -67.37
CA GLU A 296 100.03 -34.82 -68.76
C GLU A 296 100.80 -33.93 -69.75
N LYS A 297 100.88 -32.62 -69.51
CA LYS A 297 101.68 -31.70 -70.33
C LYS A 297 103.18 -32.02 -70.28
N ASP A 298 103.69 -32.51 -69.16
CA ASP A 298 105.08 -32.92 -69.04
C ASP A 298 105.33 -34.31 -69.67
N CYS A 299 104.37 -35.24 -69.61
CA CYS A 299 104.37 -36.49 -70.37
C CYS A 299 104.38 -36.24 -71.89
N VAL A 300 103.54 -35.35 -72.42
CA VAL A 300 103.53 -35.00 -73.85
C VAL A 300 104.86 -34.39 -74.30
N LYS A 301 105.53 -33.57 -73.46
CA LYS A 301 106.90 -33.09 -73.74
C LYS A 301 107.90 -34.25 -73.75
N ILE A 302 107.79 -35.19 -72.82
CA ILE A 302 108.66 -36.38 -72.77
C ILE A 302 108.43 -37.26 -74.00
N GLU A 303 107.19 -37.47 -74.43
CA GLU A 303 106.86 -38.19 -75.67
C GLU A 303 107.42 -37.50 -76.91
N GLN A 304 107.33 -36.17 -76.99
CA GLN A 304 107.96 -35.37 -78.06
C GLN A 304 109.50 -35.52 -78.04
N LEU A 305 110.13 -35.45 -76.87
CA LEU A 305 111.58 -35.67 -76.72
C LEU A 305 111.99 -37.12 -77.04
N VAL A 306 111.15 -38.11 -76.75
CA VAL A 306 111.34 -39.52 -77.11
C VAL A 306 111.18 -39.72 -78.62
N ALA A 307 110.25 -39.04 -79.27
CA ALA A 307 110.14 -39.05 -80.74
C ALA A 307 111.36 -38.41 -81.40
N LEU A 308 111.78 -37.24 -80.93
CA LEU A 308 112.93 -36.49 -81.46
C LEU A 308 114.26 -37.25 -81.21
N THR A 309 114.40 -37.97 -80.10
CA THR A 309 115.57 -38.86 -79.88
C THR A 309 115.52 -40.13 -80.72
N LYS A 310 114.34 -40.72 -81.00
CA LYS A 310 114.21 -41.82 -81.98
C LYS A 310 114.59 -41.38 -83.39
N GLU A 311 114.18 -40.19 -83.80
CA GLU A 311 114.60 -39.56 -85.06
C GLU A 311 116.12 -39.34 -85.10
N LYS A 312 116.71 -38.82 -84.01
CA LYS A 312 118.17 -38.68 -83.86
C LYS A 312 118.93 -40.00 -83.94
N ILE A 313 118.37 -41.08 -83.39
CA ILE A 313 118.94 -42.43 -83.47
C ILE A 313 118.87 -42.93 -84.93
N ALA A 314 117.74 -42.74 -85.62
CA ALA A 314 117.60 -43.11 -87.03
C ALA A 314 118.56 -42.33 -87.95
N GLU A 315 118.80 -41.02 -87.70
CA GLU A 315 119.85 -40.26 -88.39
C GLU A 315 121.25 -40.88 -88.17
N VAL A 316 121.57 -41.26 -86.92
CA VAL A 316 122.87 -41.84 -86.57
C VAL A 316 123.06 -43.24 -87.17
N ASP A 317 122.04 -44.09 -87.17
CA ASP A 317 122.09 -45.41 -87.79
C ASP A 317 122.23 -45.29 -89.33
N LEU A 318 121.56 -44.33 -89.97
CA LEU A 318 121.68 -44.08 -91.41
C LEU A 318 123.03 -43.43 -91.80
N VAL A 319 123.66 -42.68 -90.88
CA VAL A 319 125.06 -42.22 -91.03
C VAL A 319 126.05 -43.39 -90.85
N LYS A 320 125.78 -44.29 -89.90
CA LYS A 320 126.58 -45.50 -89.65
C LYS A 320 126.53 -46.47 -90.83
N GLU A 321 125.35 -46.70 -91.40
CA GLU A 321 125.17 -47.49 -92.62
C GLU A 321 126.06 -46.98 -93.76
N LYS A 322 126.05 -45.66 -94.01
CA LYS A 322 126.93 -44.97 -94.98
C LYS A 322 128.43 -45.01 -94.63
N ILE A 323 128.80 -45.33 -93.40
CA ILE A 323 130.19 -45.55 -92.98
C ILE A 323 130.58 -47.02 -93.19
N ASP A 324 129.68 -47.96 -92.92
CA ASP A 324 129.88 -49.38 -93.20
C ASP A 324 129.92 -49.66 -94.73
N GLU A 325 129.10 -48.98 -95.55
CA GLU A 325 129.23 -48.97 -97.02
C GLU A 325 130.64 -48.57 -97.48
N LYS A 326 131.16 -47.45 -96.96
CA LYS A 326 132.50 -46.94 -97.30
C LYS A 326 133.61 -47.87 -96.85
N LYS A 327 133.46 -48.46 -95.67
CA LYS A 327 134.38 -49.47 -95.11
C LYS A 327 134.44 -50.72 -95.99
N ASP A 328 133.31 -51.17 -96.53
CA ASP A 328 133.26 -52.37 -97.37
C ASP A 328 133.65 -52.10 -98.84
N ALA A 329 133.52 -50.86 -99.32
CA ALA A 329 134.19 -50.38 -100.53
C ALA A 329 135.73 -50.35 -100.36
N CYS A 330 136.24 -49.88 -99.22
CA CYS A 330 137.67 -49.94 -98.90
C CYS A 330 138.19 -51.39 -98.80
N LYS A 331 137.40 -52.34 -98.26
CA LYS A 331 137.76 -53.78 -98.30
C LYS A 331 137.90 -54.31 -99.73
N HIS A 332 137.01 -53.94 -100.65
CA HIS A 332 137.09 -54.36 -102.05
C HIS A 332 138.39 -53.85 -102.72
N SER A 333 138.67 -52.56 -102.60
CA SER A 333 139.89 -51.97 -103.15
C SER A 333 141.17 -52.58 -102.56
N LEU A 334 141.16 -52.96 -101.27
CA LEU A 334 142.27 -53.67 -100.64
C LEU A 334 142.46 -55.09 -101.20
N ASN A 335 141.37 -55.81 -101.52
CA ASN A 335 141.42 -57.16 -102.08
C ASN A 335 141.94 -57.18 -103.54
N GLU A 336 141.65 -56.16 -104.35
CA GLU A 336 142.21 -56.02 -105.70
C GLU A 336 143.73 -55.82 -105.68
N LEU A 337 144.23 -54.98 -104.77
CA LEU A 337 145.66 -54.62 -104.68
C LEU A 337 146.56 -55.80 -104.28
N VAL A 338 146.03 -56.72 -103.45
CA VAL A 338 146.81 -57.85 -102.89
C VAL A 338 147.03 -58.98 -103.90
N ASN A 339 146.03 -59.28 -104.74
CA ASN A 339 145.97 -60.55 -105.48
C ASN A 339 146.46 -60.49 -106.94
N VAL A 340 146.86 -59.32 -107.45
CA VAL A 340 147.26 -59.15 -108.87
C VAL A 340 148.66 -58.54 -109.04
N THR A 341 149.07 -57.61 -108.18
CA THR A 341 150.25 -56.76 -108.46
C THR A 341 151.56 -57.26 -107.85
N ILE A 342 151.52 -58.00 -106.73
CA ILE A 342 152.72 -58.30 -105.91
C ILE A 342 153.51 -59.52 -106.41
N GLU A 343 152.87 -60.44 -107.14
CA GLU A 343 153.47 -61.74 -107.48
C GLU A 343 154.36 -61.73 -108.74
N VAL A 344 154.32 -60.64 -109.52
CA VAL A 344 155.15 -60.43 -110.72
C VAL A 344 156.55 -59.90 -110.34
N GLU A 345 156.61 -58.85 -109.51
CA GLU A 345 157.86 -58.17 -109.10
C GLU A 345 158.82 -59.09 -108.34
N ARG A 346 158.31 -60.11 -107.63
CA ARG A 346 159.13 -61.00 -106.79
C ARG A 346 160.14 -61.86 -107.58
N LYS A 347 160.04 -61.95 -108.91
CA LYS A 347 160.88 -62.82 -109.74
C LYS A 347 162.13 -62.18 -110.35
N GLN A 348 162.38 -60.88 -110.17
CA GLN A 348 163.55 -60.20 -110.77
C GLN A 348 164.60 -59.67 -109.77
N GLY A 349 164.31 -59.60 -108.46
CA GLY A 349 165.20 -58.96 -107.49
C GLY A 349 166.38 -59.80 -106.94
N GLU A 350 166.32 -61.12 -107.01
CA GLU A 350 167.20 -62.01 -106.22
C GLU A 350 168.60 -62.26 -106.81
N SER A 351 168.91 -61.78 -108.02
CA SER A 351 170.18 -62.10 -108.72
C SER A 351 171.35 -61.14 -108.47
N ILE A 352 171.11 -59.92 -107.96
CA ILE A 352 172.11 -58.83 -107.96
C ILE A 352 172.76 -58.60 -106.57
N LYS A 353 172.28 -59.24 -105.49
CA LYS A 353 172.76 -58.99 -104.11
C LYS A 353 173.79 -60.00 -103.58
N LYS A 354 174.65 -60.54 -104.46
CA LYS A 354 175.66 -61.57 -104.10
C LYS A 354 177.12 -61.05 -104.06
N THR A 355 177.31 -59.74 -104.14
CA THR A 355 178.61 -59.09 -104.38
C THR A 355 178.75 -57.73 -103.65
N LEU A 356 178.28 -57.61 -102.41
CA LEU A 356 178.42 -56.37 -101.61
C LEU A 356 178.81 -56.59 -100.13
N ASP A 357 179.39 -57.75 -99.79
CA ASP A 357 179.83 -58.05 -98.41
C ASP A 357 181.18 -57.37 -98.01
N ASP A 358 181.83 -56.65 -98.94
CA ASP A 358 183.29 -56.42 -98.88
C ASP A 358 183.76 -55.09 -98.24
N LEU A 359 182.95 -54.01 -98.21
CA LEU A 359 183.47 -52.65 -97.96
C LEU A 359 182.88 -51.92 -96.74
N LEU A 360 183.22 -52.45 -95.56
CA LEU A 360 183.12 -51.83 -94.22
C LEU A 360 183.99 -50.56 -94.04
N ARG A 361 183.85 -49.52 -94.89
CA ARG A 361 184.86 -48.42 -94.93
C ARG A 361 184.41 -46.96 -95.13
N GLN A 362 183.16 -46.59 -94.83
CA GLN A 362 182.69 -45.19 -94.95
C GLN A 362 182.07 -44.61 -93.64
N ARG A 363 182.65 -44.93 -92.48
CA ARG A 363 182.12 -44.53 -91.15
C ARG A 363 182.24 -43.02 -90.83
N GLU A 364 183.11 -42.28 -91.52
CA GLU A 364 183.63 -41.00 -90.98
C GLU A 364 182.97 -39.72 -91.54
N LEU A 365 182.16 -39.82 -92.59
CA LEU A 365 181.53 -38.64 -93.22
C LEU A 365 180.36 -38.04 -92.38
N VAL A 366 179.75 -38.84 -91.51
CA VAL A 366 178.48 -38.53 -90.83
C VAL A 366 178.56 -37.34 -89.87
N ASN A 367 179.74 -37.07 -89.29
CA ASN A 367 179.91 -36.15 -88.16
C ASN A 367 179.62 -34.66 -88.46
N LYS A 368 179.39 -34.28 -89.74
CA LYS A 368 179.04 -32.91 -90.14
C LYS A 368 177.54 -32.61 -90.20
N MET A 369 176.65 -33.61 -90.17
CA MET A 369 175.20 -33.37 -90.31
C MET A 369 174.51 -33.05 -88.97
N LEU A 370 175.11 -33.44 -87.84
CA LEU A 370 174.50 -33.32 -86.50
C LEU A 370 174.23 -31.87 -86.08
N VAL A 371 175.16 -30.94 -86.37
CA VAL A 371 175.11 -29.56 -85.86
C VAL A 371 173.87 -28.80 -86.34
N ARG A 372 173.47 -28.96 -87.61
CA ARG A 372 172.29 -28.26 -88.19
C ARG A 372 170.95 -28.77 -87.67
N ALA A 373 170.91 -29.90 -86.97
CA ALA A 373 169.69 -30.43 -86.35
C ALA A 373 169.45 -29.86 -84.93
N ALA A 374 170.46 -29.26 -84.30
CA ALA A 374 170.33 -28.67 -82.97
C ALA A 374 169.61 -27.31 -83.00
N ASP A 375 170.00 -26.42 -83.91
CA ASP A 375 169.47 -25.05 -83.98
C ASP A 375 167.96 -25.01 -84.25
N THR A 376 167.45 -25.92 -85.10
CA THR A 376 166.02 -26.03 -85.41
C THR A 376 165.20 -26.64 -84.27
N ALA A 377 165.82 -27.46 -83.40
CA ALA A 377 165.18 -27.99 -82.19
C ALA A 377 165.07 -26.92 -81.08
N GLN A 378 166.01 -25.97 -80.99
CA GLN A 378 165.94 -24.88 -80.03
C GLN A 378 164.78 -23.93 -80.34
N GLY A 379 164.59 -23.55 -81.61
CA GLY A 379 163.50 -22.65 -82.03
C GLY A 379 162.09 -23.19 -81.74
N THR A 380 161.88 -24.50 -81.84
CA THR A 380 160.58 -25.12 -81.50
C THR A 380 160.36 -25.22 -79.99
N HIS A 381 161.43 -25.45 -79.21
CA HIS A 381 161.38 -25.46 -77.74
C HIS A 381 160.94 -24.11 -77.16
N ASP A 382 161.52 -23.00 -77.63
CA ASP A 382 161.18 -21.67 -77.10
C ASP A 382 159.77 -21.20 -77.54
N LEU A 383 159.32 -21.56 -78.75
CA LEU A 383 157.92 -21.37 -79.15
C LEU A 383 156.94 -22.18 -78.26
N THR A 384 157.35 -23.37 -77.84
CA THR A 384 156.54 -24.25 -76.97
C THR A 384 156.36 -23.63 -75.58
N LYS A 385 157.43 -23.13 -74.97
CA LYS A 385 157.37 -22.37 -73.70
C LYS A 385 156.45 -21.15 -73.76
N ILE A 386 156.44 -20.41 -74.87
CA ILE A 386 155.51 -19.28 -75.07
C ILE A 386 154.05 -19.79 -75.06
N LYS A 387 153.78 -20.91 -75.74
CA LYS A 387 152.43 -21.51 -75.75
C LYS A 387 152.01 -22.04 -74.38
N GLU A 388 152.89 -22.72 -73.65
CA GLU A 388 152.65 -23.14 -72.26
C GLU A 388 152.31 -21.98 -71.34
N ASN A 389 153.00 -20.84 -71.45
CA ASN A 389 152.71 -19.65 -70.66
C ASN A 389 151.35 -19.02 -71.05
N THR A 390 151.01 -18.96 -72.34
CA THR A 390 149.66 -18.50 -72.74
C THR A 390 148.55 -19.44 -72.28
N MET A 391 148.81 -20.75 -72.24
CA MET A 391 147.86 -21.75 -71.74
C MET A 391 147.62 -21.56 -70.23
N LYS A 392 148.68 -21.42 -69.43
CA LYS A 392 148.57 -21.13 -67.98
C LYS A 392 147.80 -19.84 -67.67
N ASN A 393 147.97 -18.80 -68.48
CA ASN A 393 147.21 -17.56 -68.32
C ASN A 393 145.70 -17.79 -68.57
N LEU A 394 145.35 -18.49 -69.65
CA LEU A 394 143.96 -18.85 -69.95
C LEU A 394 143.36 -19.81 -68.89
N GLU A 395 144.14 -20.74 -68.35
CA GLU A 395 143.73 -21.61 -67.24
C GLU A 395 143.43 -20.81 -65.97
N ASN A 396 144.24 -19.79 -65.66
CA ASN A 396 144.01 -18.87 -64.54
C ASN A 396 142.73 -18.04 -64.75
N GLU A 397 142.51 -17.50 -65.95
CA GLU A 397 141.26 -16.79 -66.29
C GLU A 397 140.04 -17.71 -66.17
N ILE A 398 140.10 -18.91 -66.74
CA ILE A 398 139.04 -19.93 -66.65
C ILE A 398 138.74 -20.29 -65.18
N ASN A 399 139.75 -20.40 -64.33
CA ASN A 399 139.56 -20.65 -62.90
C ASN A 399 138.95 -19.44 -62.17
N GLY A 400 139.32 -18.21 -62.54
CA GLY A 400 138.67 -16.99 -62.06
C GLY A 400 137.18 -16.93 -62.43
N TYR A 401 136.84 -17.19 -63.70
CA TYR A 401 135.44 -17.27 -64.14
C TYR A 401 134.66 -18.40 -63.46
N ARG A 402 135.26 -19.59 -63.28
CA ARG A 402 134.66 -20.70 -62.51
C ARG A 402 134.35 -20.29 -61.08
N GLN A 403 135.24 -19.55 -60.42
CA GLN A 403 135.04 -19.09 -59.04
C GLN A 403 133.97 -18.00 -58.94
N SER A 404 133.89 -17.09 -59.91
CA SER A 404 132.80 -16.11 -60.04
C SER A 404 131.43 -16.78 -60.27
N VAL A 405 131.36 -17.76 -61.19
CA VAL A 405 130.13 -18.56 -61.42
C VAL A 405 129.72 -19.35 -60.18
N LYS A 406 130.68 -19.84 -59.37
CA LYS A 406 130.37 -20.45 -58.08
C LYS A 406 129.76 -19.43 -57.12
N GLN A 407 130.41 -18.28 -56.90
CA GLN A 407 129.89 -17.23 -56.02
C GLN A 407 128.48 -16.75 -56.43
N GLN A 408 128.22 -16.63 -57.73
CA GLN A 408 126.88 -16.28 -58.23
C GLN A 408 125.85 -17.38 -57.99
N ARG A 409 126.21 -18.67 -58.12
CA ARG A 409 125.33 -19.80 -57.75
C ARG A 409 125.04 -19.85 -56.25
N ASP A 410 126.06 -19.68 -55.43
CA ASP A 410 125.94 -19.66 -53.97
C ASP A 410 125.00 -18.51 -53.52
N MET A 411 125.15 -17.32 -54.13
CA MET A 411 124.26 -16.16 -53.93
C MET A 411 122.81 -16.42 -54.39
N VAL A 412 122.61 -17.00 -55.57
CA VAL A 412 121.26 -17.36 -56.06
C VAL A 412 120.60 -18.41 -55.14
N GLN A 413 121.37 -19.37 -54.64
CA GLN A 413 120.86 -20.37 -53.69
C GLN A 413 120.49 -19.75 -52.34
N GLN A 414 121.25 -18.76 -51.85
CA GLN A 414 120.87 -17.97 -50.67
C GLN A 414 119.56 -17.21 -50.91
N LEU A 415 119.43 -16.47 -52.01
CA LEU A 415 118.22 -15.68 -52.31
C LEU A 415 116.97 -16.57 -52.50
N VAL A 416 117.11 -17.77 -53.07
CA VAL A 416 116.02 -18.76 -53.13
C VAL A 416 115.65 -19.27 -51.73
N SER A 417 116.64 -19.54 -50.87
CA SER A 417 116.39 -19.95 -49.49
C SER A 417 115.69 -18.86 -48.67
N GLU A 418 116.07 -17.59 -48.87
CA GLU A 418 115.43 -16.44 -48.22
C GLU A 418 113.99 -16.22 -48.72
N ARG A 419 113.73 -16.30 -50.03
CA ARG A 419 112.36 -16.31 -50.58
C ARG A 419 111.53 -17.42 -49.93
N ASP A 420 112.03 -18.66 -49.94
CA ASP A 420 111.34 -19.82 -49.37
C ASP A 420 111.16 -19.73 -47.85
N ARG A 421 111.87 -18.82 -47.17
CA ARG A 421 111.65 -18.46 -45.76
C ARG A 421 110.52 -17.44 -45.63
N TYR A 422 110.57 -16.37 -46.41
CA TYR A 422 109.55 -15.30 -46.39
C TYR A 422 108.18 -15.78 -46.88
N ASP A 423 108.10 -16.68 -47.87
CA ASP A 423 106.85 -17.29 -48.31
C ASP A 423 106.18 -18.08 -47.16
N LYS A 424 106.98 -18.81 -46.37
CA LYS A 424 106.50 -19.55 -45.19
C LYS A 424 106.10 -18.62 -44.05
N GLU A 425 106.85 -17.55 -43.80
CA GLU A 425 106.49 -16.52 -42.83
C GLU A 425 105.18 -15.81 -43.21
N ALA A 426 105.00 -15.47 -44.49
CA ALA A 426 103.80 -14.86 -45.03
C ALA A 426 102.59 -15.81 -45.00
N GLU A 427 102.77 -17.11 -45.28
CA GLU A 427 101.73 -18.13 -45.08
C GLU A 427 101.32 -18.23 -43.61
N VAL A 428 102.27 -18.32 -42.67
CA VAL A 428 101.98 -18.41 -41.23
C VAL A 428 101.27 -17.14 -40.74
N ALA A 429 101.66 -15.96 -41.22
CA ALA A 429 100.97 -14.71 -40.94
C ALA A 429 99.53 -14.71 -41.49
N ASN A 430 99.32 -15.15 -42.75
CA ASN A 430 97.99 -15.26 -43.35
C ASN A 430 97.09 -16.25 -42.60
N ARG A 431 97.61 -17.40 -42.19
CA ARG A 431 96.86 -18.39 -41.39
C ARG A 431 96.43 -17.81 -40.04
N LYS A 432 97.32 -17.09 -39.35
CA LYS A 432 97.01 -16.39 -38.09
C LYS A 432 95.98 -15.28 -38.29
N TYR A 433 96.12 -14.46 -39.33
CA TYR A 433 95.16 -13.40 -39.66
C TYR A 433 93.76 -13.97 -39.95
N ARG A 434 93.66 -15.01 -40.78
CA ARG A 434 92.38 -15.67 -41.06
C ARG A 434 91.75 -16.29 -39.81
N ALA A 435 92.54 -16.94 -38.95
CA ALA A 435 92.06 -17.48 -37.69
C ALA A 435 91.48 -16.37 -36.78
N ALA A 436 92.20 -15.27 -36.60
CA ALA A 436 91.73 -14.13 -35.80
C ALA A 436 90.49 -13.44 -36.40
N VAL A 437 90.36 -13.39 -37.74
CA VAL A 437 89.17 -12.84 -38.42
C VAL A 437 87.95 -13.76 -38.25
N GLU A 438 88.11 -15.08 -38.35
CA GLU A 438 86.98 -15.99 -38.07
C GLU A 438 86.62 -16.00 -36.57
N GLU A 439 87.60 -15.90 -35.66
CA GLU A 439 87.36 -15.76 -34.22
C GLU A 439 86.61 -14.46 -33.89
N ALA A 440 86.99 -13.33 -34.50
CA ALA A 440 86.28 -12.06 -34.35
C ALA A 440 84.82 -12.14 -34.83
N LYS A 441 84.55 -12.73 -36.01
CA LYS A 441 83.16 -12.97 -36.47
C LYS A 441 82.36 -13.84 -35.50
N LEU A 442 83.00 -14.85 -34.90
CA LEU A 442 82.36 -15.75 -33.95
C LEU A 442 82.03 -15.01 -32.64
N GLN A 443 82.88 -14.07 -32.22
CA GLN A 443 82.59 -13.15 -31.12
C GLN A 443 81.47 -12.15 -31.48
N ASP A 444 81.45 -11.56 -32.69
CA ASP A 444 80.36 -10.68 -33.15
C ASP A 444 79.00 -11.39 -33.18
N LEU A 445 78.96 -12.66 -33.61
CA LEU A 445 77.77 -13.51 -33.57
C LEU A 445 77.32 -13.80 -32.12
N GLN A 446 78.27 -14.01 -31.20
CA GLN A 446 77.96 -14.17 -29.77
C GLN A 446 77.43 -12.87 -29.14
N VAL A 447 78.03 -11.72 -29.46
CA VAL A 447 77.57 -10.39 -29.03
C VAL A 447 76.16 -10.12 -29.53
N THR A 448 75.88 -10.41 -30.81
CA THR A 448 74.53 -10.31 -31.40
C THR A 448 73.54 -11.20 -30.64
N SER A 449 73.85 -12.48 -30.44
CA SER A 449 72.99 -13.41 -29.68
C SER A 449 72.76 -12.98 -28.23
N LEU A 450 73.72 -12.29 -27.61
CA LEU A 450 73.59 -11.73 -26.26
C LEU A 450 72.72 -10.46 -26.28
N GLN A 451 72.81 -9.61 -27.30
CA GLN A 451 71.94 -8.44 -27.46
C GLN A 451 70.48 -8.82 -27.77
N ASP A 452 70.26 -9.89 -28.54
CA ASP A 452 68.93 -10.47 -28.74
C ASP A 452 68.33 -10.97 -27.40
N LYS A 453 69.13 -11.67 -26.59
CA LYS A 453 68.72 -12.12 -25.24
C LYS A 453 68.50 -10.97 -24.26
N ILE A 454 69.28 -9.90 -24.35
CA ILE A 454 69.09 -8.68 -23.55
C ILE A 454 67.78 -8.00 -23.94
N THR A 455 67.49 -7.82 -25.23
CA THR A 455 66.24 -7.18 -25.69
C THR A 455 65.00 -8.05 -25.47
N GLU A 456 65.10 -9.38 -25.56
CA GLU A 456 64.04 -10.31 -25.10
C GLU A 456 63.82 -10.19 -23.57
N GLY A 457 64.91 -10.03 -22.81
CA GLY A 457 64.88 -9.78 -21.36
C GLY A 457 64.22 -8.44 -20.99
N GLU A 458 64.59 -7.35 -21.67
CA GLU A 458 64.03 -6.01 -21.48
C GLU A 458 62.55 -5.96 -21.87
N THR A 459 62.16 -6.59 -22.97
CA THR A 459 60.75 -6.64 -23.39
C THR A 459 59.91 -7.49 -22.42
N ARG A 460 60.41 -8.63 -21.93
CA ARG A 460 59.77 -9.38 -20.83
C ARG A 460 59.68 -8.56 -19.54
N LEU A 461 60.74 -7.86 -19.15
CA LEU A 461 60.76 -7.02 -17.95
C LEU A 461 59.71 -5.90 -18.07
N LYS A 462 59.60 -5.26 -19.23
CA LYS A 462 58.62 -4.20 -19.50
C LYS A 462 57.18 -4.74 -19.54
N GLN A 463 56.97 -5.94 -20.08
CA GLN A 463 55.67 -6.63 -19.97
C GLN A 463 55.31 -6.93 -18.50
N GLN A 464 56.26 -7.40 -17.69
CA GLN A 464 56.05 -7.65 -16.26
C GLN A 464 55.82 -6.35 -15.47
N GLN A 465 56.50 -5.25 -15.80
CA GLN A 465 56.25 -3.93 -15.23
C GLN A 465 54.82 -3.46 -15.55
N ASN A 466 54.40 -3.51 -16.82
CA ASN A 466 53.03 -3.16 -17.22
C ASN A 466 51.97 -4.02 -16.50
N LEU A 467 52.22 -5.34 -16.36
CA LEU A 467 51.35 -6.25 -15.59
C LEU A 467 51.31 -5.90 -14.10
N TYR A 468 52.46 -5.57 -13.49
CA TYR A 468 52.52 -5.13 -12.10
C TYR A 468 51.81 -3.80 -11.89
N GLU A 469 51.95 -2.84 -12.80
CA GLU A 469 51.27 -1.56 -12.75
C GLU A 469 49.75 -1.70 -12.92
N ALA A 470 49.29 -2.57 -13.83
CA ALA A 470 47.87 -2.91 -13.97
C ALA A 470 47.31 -3.58 -12.70
N VAL A 471 47.97 -4.61 -12.17
CA VAL A 471 47.57 -5.27 -10.91
C VAL A 471 47.61 -4.27 -9.73
N ARG A 472 48.53 -3.30 -9.74
CA ARG A 472 48.61 -2.24 -8.73
C ARG A 472 47.49 -1.21 -8.90
N SER A 473 47.09 -0.84 -10.12
CA SER A 473 45.94 0.04 -10.37
C SER A 473 44.64 -0.66 -9.97
N ASP A 474 44.46 -1.93 -10.34
CA ASP A 474 43.30 -2.73 -9.98
C ASP A 474 43.18 -2.88 -8.47
N ARG A 475 44.29 -3.25 -7.80
CA ARG A 475 44.33 -3.32 -6.32
C ARG A 475 43.98 -1.98 -5.69
N ASN A 476 44.45 -0.86 -6.24
CA ASN A 476 44.12 0.47 -5.73
C ASN A 476 42.65 0.85 -6.00
N LEU A 477 42.09 0.46 -7.16
CA LEU A 477 40.68 0.63 -7.51
C LEU A 477 39.78 -0.16 -6.56
N TYR A 478 40.04 -1.45 -6.38
CA TYR A 478 39.31 -2.29 -5.42
C TYR A 478 39.50 -1.82 -3.97
N SER A 479 40.67 -1.27 -3.61
CA SER A 479 40.86 -0.65 -2.29
C SER A 479 39.99 0.60 -2.12
N LYS A 480 39.87 1.44 -3.15
CA LYS A 480 39.01 2.63 -3.15
C LYS A 480 37.54 2.23 -3.05
N SER A 481 37.05 1.32 -3.89
CA SER A 481 35.65 0.88 -3.84
C SER A 481 35.31 0.08 -2.58
N LEU A 482 36.28 -0.62 -1.97
CA LEU A 482 36.11 -1.21 -0.64
C LEU A 482 35.95 -0.13 0.45
N ILE A 483 36.69 0.98 0.38
CA ILE A 483 36.52 2.12 1.28
C ILE A 483 35.16 2.79 1.06
N GLU A 484 34.79 3.06 -0.19
CA GLU A 484 33.49 3.65 -0.57
C GLU A 484 32.33 2.79 -0.03
N SER A 485 32.34 1.47 -0.25
CA SER A 485 31.35 0.56 0.33
C SER A 485 31.41 0.49 1.86
N GLN A 486 32.56 0.68 2.50
CA GLN A 486 32.65 0.75 3.96
C GLN A 486 32.07 2.06 4.52
N GLU A 487 32.22 3.17 3.81
CA GLU A 487 31.63 4.47 4.12
C GLU A 487 30.10 4.44 3.93
N GLU A 488 29.61 3.86 2.83
CA GLU A 488 28.18 3.59 2.62
C GLU A 488 27.59 2.71 3.74
N ILE A 489 28.28 1.63 4.13
CA ILE A 489 27.87 0.77 5.26
C ILE A 489 27.91 1.54 6.59
N ALA A 490 28.84 2.49 6.77
CA ALA A 490 28.88 3.34 7.96
C ALA A 490 27.71 4.33 7.99
N ASP A 491 27.35 4.93 6.86
CA ASP A 491 26.19 5.82 6.74
C ASP A 491 24.86 5.09 6.85
N MET A 492 24.74 3.89 6.30
CA MET A 492 23.57 3.03 6.53
C MET A 492 23.46 2.60 8.00
N LYS A 493 24.59 2.39 8.71
CA LYS A 493 24.59 2.18 10.16
C LYS A 493 24.25 3.46 10.95
N ARG A 494 24.62 4.66 10.49
CA ARG A 494 24.18 5.94 11.08
C ARG A 494 22.67 6.13 10.89
N LYS A 495 22.15 5.96 9.67
CA LYS A 495 20.71 5.99 9.36
C LYS A 495 19.92 4.97 10.18
N PHE A 496 20.40 3.73 10.29
CA PHE A 496 19.78 2.70 11.14
C PHE A 496 19.77 3.08 12.63
N LYS A 497 20.83 3.69 13.17
CA LYS A 497 20.82 4.21 14.55
C LYS A 497 19.80 5.33 14.76
N ILE A 498 19.70 6.27 13.81
CA ILE A 498 18.71 7.35 13.85
C ILE A 498 17.29 6.77 13.80
N MET A 499 17.03 5.85 12.87
CA MET A 499 15.74 5.18 12.72
C MET A 499 15.38 4.33 13.95
N ASN A 500 16.34 3.65 14.58
CA ASN A 500 16.10 2.97 15.86
C ASN A 500 15.79 3.96 16.98
N HIS A 501 16.43 5.12 17.03
CA HIS A 501 16.10 6.14 18.04
C HIS A 501 14.70 6.72 17.81
N GLN A 502 14.30 6.95 16.56
CA GLN A 502 12.93 7.34 16.20
C GLN A 502 11.91 6.24 16.56
N ILE A 503 12.24 4.96 16.35
CA ILE A 503 11.40 3.83 16.78
C ILE A 503 11.26 3.80 18.31
N GLU A 504 12.33 4.06 19.06
CA GLU A 504 12.25 4.11 20.53
C GLU A 504 11.49 5.34 21.04
N GLN A 505 11.69 6.51 20.44
CA GLN A 505 10.87 7.72 20.70
C GLN A 505 9.39 7.44 20.43
N LEU A 506 9.05 6.81 19.31
CA LEU A 506 7.66 6.46 18.99
C LEU A 506 7.08 5.40 19.95
N LYS A 507 7.89 4.49 20.51
CA LYS A 507 7.44 3.61 21.60
C LYS A 507 7.25 4.37 22.91
N GLU A 508 8.11 5.32 23.25
CA GLU A 508 7.97 6.17 24.44
C GLU A 508 6.72 7.06 24.32
N GLU A 509 6.43 7.59 23.13
CA GLU A 509 5.18 8.29 22.81
C GLU A 509 3.95 7.38 22.87
N ILE A 510 3.99 6.19 22.24
CA ILE A 510 2.88 5.21 22.30
C ILE A 510 2.61 4.80 23.74
N THR A 511 3.63 4.41 24.49
CA THR A 511 3.46 4.03 25.90
C THR A 511 3.01 5.21 26.76
N THR A 512 3.41 6.45 26.47
CA THR A 512 2.87 7.63 27.15
C THR A 512 1.39 7.84 26.81
N LYS A 513 1.01 7.73 25.53
CA LYS A 513 -0.39 7.78 25.08
C LYS A 513 -1.22 6.65 25.72
N ASP A 514 -0.69 5.43 25.83
CA ASP A 514 -1.33 4.30 26.53
C ASP A 514 -1.53 4.58 28.03
N HIS A 515 -0.53 5.15 28.73
CA HIS A 515 -0.69 5.54 30.14
C HIS A 515 -1.76 6.64 30.30
N CYS A 516 -1.83 7.60 29.37
CA CYS A 516 -2.91 8.60 29.34
C CYS A 516 -4.28 7.96 29.10
N LEU A 517 -4.43 7.09 28.10
CA LEU A 517 -5.68 6.38 27.78
C LEU A 517 -6.14 5.47 28.93
N VAL A 518 -5.22 4.77 29.60
CA VAL A 518 -5.51 3.97 30.80
C VAL A 518 -5.98 4.87 31.94
N LYS A 519 -5.36 6.04 32.14
CA LYS A 519 -5.79 7.00 33.15
C LYS A 519 -7.17 7.57 32.84
N GLU A 520 -7.43 8.03 31.62
CA GLU A 520 -8.74 8.51 31.17
C GLU A 520 -9.81 7.42 31.31
N HIS A 521 -9.48 6.16 31.00
CA HIS A 521 -10.39 5.03 31.22
C HIS A 521 -10.68 4.79 32.72
N PHE A 522 -9.70 4.97 33.61
CA PHE A 522 -9.91 4.90 35.06
C PHE A 522 -10.74 6.06 35.60
N ASP A 523 -10.47 7.29 35.16
CA ASP A 523 -11.24 8.48 35.55
C ASP A 523 -12.68 8.40 35.01
N HIS A 524 -12.90 8.02 33.75
CA HIS A 524 -14.24 7.72 33.21
C HIS A 524 -14.93 6.54 33.90
N HIS A 525 -14.21 5.51 34.36
CA HIS A 525 -14.81 4.44 35.16
C HIS A 525 -15.27 4.97 36.52
N LYS A 526 -14.50 5.85 37.15
CA LYS A 526 -14.83 6.49 38.42
C LYS A 526 -16.04 7.43 38.27
N ASP A 527 -16.09 8.25 37.22
CA ASP A 527 -17.23 9.11 36.92
C ASP A 527 -18.50 8.30 36.61
N LYS A 528 -18.35 7.14 35.94
CA LYS A 528 -19.44 6.18 35.72
C LYS A 528 -19.93 5.56 37.02
N GLU A 529 -19.07 5.34 38.02
CA GLU A 529 -19.47 4.87 39.35
C GLU A 529 -20.18 5.97 40.17
N THR A 530 -19.73 7.23 40.12
CA THR A 530 -20.43 8.34 40.79
C THR A 530 -21.79 8.62 40.15
N LEU A 531 -21.88 8.69 38.83
CA LEU A 531 -23.14 8.86 38.10
C LEU A 531 -24.12 7.70 38.36
N LYS A 532 -23.64 6.45 38.48
CA LYS A 532 -24.48 5.32 38.94
C LYS A 532 -24.99 5.53 40.36
N ALA A 533 -24.14 5.98 41.28
CA ALA A 533 -24.52 6.20 42.67
C ALA A 533 -25.57 7.32 42.80
N GLU A 534 -25.40 8.42 42.07
CA GLU A 534 -26.34 9.54 41.99
C GLU A 534 -27.65 9.13 41.32
N LEU A 535 -27.61 8.42 40.19
CA LEU A 535 -28.80 7.87 39.52
C LEU A 535 -29.56 6.89 40.44
N THR A 536 -28.85 6.10 41.25
CA THR A 536 -29.46 5.20 42.25
C THR A 536 -30.07 5.98 43.43
N ARG A 537 -29.43 7.08 43.86
CA ARG A 537 -29.97 8.00 44.88
C ARG A 537 -31.23 8.69 44.37
N ILE A 538 -31.21 9.23 43.16
CA ILE A 538 -32.35 9.89 42.50
C ILE A 538 -33.50 8.89 42.32
N LYS A 539 -33.24 7.65 41.88
CA LYS A 539 -34.28 6.60 41.81
C LYS A 539 -34.92 6.29 43.15
N LYS A 540 -34.14 6.18 44.23
CA LYS A 540 -34.69 6.01 45.59
C LYS A 540 -35.52 7.22 46.05
N GLN A 541 -35.08 8.43 45.70
CA GLN A 541 -35.79 9.66 46.03
C GLN A 541 -37.11 9.75 45.26
N ILE A 542 -37.12 9.43 43.96
CA ILE A 542 -38.33 9.29 43.13
C ILE A 542 -39.28 8.26 43.75
N GLN A 543 -38.81 7.05 44.07
CA GLN A 543 -39.65 6.02 44.72
C GLN A 543 -40.23 6.48 46.07
N SER A 544 -39.49 7.26 46.86
CA SER A 544 -40.04 7.85 48.10
C SER A 544 -41.10 8.92 47.82
N SER A 545 -40.94 9.73 46.77
CA SER A 545 -41.94 10.72 46.34
C SER A 545 -43.18 10.06 45.73
N GLU A 546 -43.02 9.02 44.92
CA GLU A 546 -44.12 8.21 44.37
C GLU A 546 -44.95 7.57 45.49
N GLN A 547 -44.29 7.04 46.53
CA GLN A 547 -45.00 6.51 47.71
C GLN A 547 -45.72 7.61 48.52
N ILE A 548 -45.15 8.82 48.60
CA ILE A 548 -45.82 9.97 49.24
C ILE A 548 -47.05 10.40 48.41
N ILE A 549 -46.93 10.46 47.08
CA ILE A 549 -48.05 10.76 46.17
C ILE A 549 -49.15 9.73 46.31
N ALA A 550 -48.84 8.43 46.23
CA ALA A 550 -49.83 7.36 46.40
C ALA A 550 -50.53 7.41 47.79
N ASN A 551 -49.82 7.78 48.84
CA ASN A 551 -50.40 8.00 50.17
C ASN A 551 -51.32 9.23 50.20
N GLN A 552 -50.95 10.32 49.51
CA GLN A 552 -51.79 11.52 49.38
C GLN A 552 -53.03 11.28 48.51
N GLU A 553 -52.92 10.51 47.41
CA GLU A 553 -54.05 10.10 46.57
C GLU A 553 -55.06 9.26 47.37
N GLN A 554 -54.60 8.33 48.21
CA GLN A 554 -55.47 7.60 49.13
C GLN A 554 -56.14 8.52 50.16
N GLU A 555 -55.45 9.54 50.67
CA GLU A 555 -56.03 10.49 51.61
C GLU A 555 -57.05 11.42 50.94
N ILE A 556 -56.78 11.87 49.71
CA ILE A 556 -57.72 12.60 48.85
C ILE A 556 -58.96 11.74 48.56
N SER A 557 -58.80 10.45 48.27
CA SER A 557 -59.91 9.52 48.05
C SER A 557 -60.78 9.34 49.30
N LYS A 558 -60.19 9.22 50.51
CA LYS A 558 -60.94 9.22 51.77
C LYS A 558 -61.69 10.53 51.99
N LEU A 559 -61.03 11.67 51.76
CA LEU A 559 -61.65 12.99 51.90
C LEU A 559 -62.80 13.20 50.89
N ALA A 560 -62.69 12.65 49.67
CA ALA A 560 -63.76 12.64 48.69
C ALA A 560 -64.97 11.78 49.15
N SER A 561 -64.75 10.61 49.76
CA SER A 561 -65.83 9.82 50.39
C SER A 561 -66.53 10.61 51.49
N ILE A 562 -65.76 11.23 52.39
CA ILE A 562 -66.30 12.05 53.49
C ILE A 562 -67.09 13.27 52.96
N ILE A 563 -66.64 13.89 51.86
CA ILE A 563 -67.38 14.98 51.21
C ILE A 563 -68.68 14.46 50.58
N GLN A 564 -68.66 13.32 49.87
CA GLN A 564 -69.85 12.71 49.28
C GLN A 564 -70.88 12.32 50.37
N GLU A 565 -70.43 11.69 51.45
CA GLU A 565 -71.26 11.35 52.61
C GLU A 565 -71.88 12.60 53.27
N ALA A 566 -71.13 13.70 53.36
CA ALA A 566 -71.61 14.97 53.88
C ALA A 566 -72.61 15.68 52.94
N ASP A 567 -72.40 15.62 51.62
CA ASP A 567 -73.35 16.15 50.64
C ASP A 567 -74.63 15.31 50.54
N ASP A 568 -74.54 13.98 50.66
CA ASP A 568 -75.71 13.08 50.72
C ASP A 568 -76.55 13.30 51.99
N GLU A 569 -75.90 13.51 53.14
CA GLU A 569 -76.58 13.83 54.39
C GLU A 569 -77.21 15.24 54.36
N LYS A 570 -76.53 16.23 53.78
CA LYS A 570 -77.09 17.55 53.46
C LYS A 570 -78.30 17.44 52.52
N GLN A 571 -78.28 16.53 51.53
CA GLN A 571 -79.42 16.26 50.66
C GLN A 571 -80.58 15.56 51.40
N ARG A 572 -80.33 14.74 52.43
CA ARG A 572 -81.38 14.26 53.33
C ARG A 572 -82.00 15.40 54.13
N GLN A 573 -81.18 16.19 54.83
CA GLN A 573 -81.66 17.29 55.66
C GLN A 573 -82.44 18.34 54.85
N MET A 574 -82.04 18.59 53.59
CA MET A 574 -82.80 19.46 52.69
C MET A 574 -84.15 18.86 52.26
N LYS A 575 -84.25 17.52 52.11
CA LYS A 575 -85.53 16.82 51.87
C LYS A 575 -86.44 16.85 53.11
N GLU A 576 -85.88 16.64 54.30
CA GLU A 576 -86.63 16.76 55.56
C GLU A 576 -87.12 18.18 55.82
N TYR A 577 -86.28 19.19 55.58
CA TYR A 577 -86.67 20.60 55.63
C TYR A 577 -87.83 20.93 54.66
N ASN A 578 -87.77 20.40 53.43
CA ASN A 578 -88.86 20.55 52.47
C ASN A 578 -90.14 19.79 52.88
N ALA A 579 -90.02 18.65 53.55
CA ALA A 579 -91.17 17.96 54.15
C ALA A 579 -91.80 18.79 55.28
N VAL A 580 -90.98 19.38 56.17
CA VAL A 580 -91.44 20.29 57.23
C VAL A 580 -92.09 21.58 56.66
N ILE A 581 -91.65 22.06 55.50
CA ILE A 581 -92.32 23.14 54.76
C ILE A 581 -93.71 22.69 54.26
N ASN A 582 -93.82 21.50 53.66
CA ASN A 582 -95.11 20.97 53.22
C ASN A 582 -96.06 20.76 54.41
N ASP A 583 -95.58 20.24 55.53
CA ASP A 583 -96.37 20.08 56.76
C ASP A 583 -96.79 21.42 57.36
N ARG A 584 -95.92 22.44 57.34
CA ARG A 584 -96.27 23.82 57.72
C ARG A 584 -97.40 24.37 56.84
N ASP A 585 -97.33 24.18 55.53
CA ASP A 585 -98.31 24.76 54.61
C ASP A 585 -99.63 23.97 54.59
N ASN A 586 -99.59 22.65 54.82
CA ASN A 586 -100.77 21.85 55.17
C ASN A 586 -101.41 22.32 56.49
N LEU A 587 -100.62 22.57 57.53
CA LEU A 587 -101.11 23.13 58.79
C LEU A 587 -101.74 24.51 58.59
N ARG A 588 -101.17 25.36 57.74
CA ARG A 588 -101.75 26.69 57.42
C ARG A 588 -103.11 26.56 56.72
N ALA A 589 -103.26 25.62 55.79
CA ALA A 589 -104.55 25.30 55.19
C ALA A 589 -105.57 24.78 56.22
N HIS A 590 -105.14 24.01 57.22
CA HIS A 590 -105.99 23.57 58.33
C HIS A 590 -106.36 24.70 59.31
N GLU A 591 -105.50 25.70 59.53
CA GLU A 591 -105.82 26.90 60.31
C GLU A 591 -106.83 27.80 59.58
N GLU A 592 -106.67 28.00 58.27
CA GLU A 592 -107.65 28.70 57.42
C GLU A 592 -109.02 27.99 57.44
N LEU A 593 -109.04 26.66 57.39
CA LEU A 593 -110.26 25.85 57.52
C LEU A 593 -110.90 25.97 58.92
N LYS A 594 -110.09 26.00 59.99
CA LYS A 594 -110.55 26.17 61.38
C LYS A 594 -111.17 27.56 61.60
N ALA A 595 -110.56 28.60 61.05
CA ALA A 595 -111.09 29.96 61.07
C ALA A 595 -112.43 30.06 60.31
N LEU A 596 -112.59 29.36 59.18
CA LEU A 596 -113.87 29.23 58.46
C LEU A 596 -114.95 28.57 59.34
N TYR A 597 -114.64 27.49 60.04
CA TYR A 597 -115.58 26.84 60.96
C TYR A 597 -116.01 27.74 62.13
N GLU A 598 -115.10 28.51 62.72
CA GLU A 598 -115.47 29.50 63.75
C GLU A 598 -116.33 30.63 63.19
N LYS A 599 -116.02 31.13 61.98
CA LYS A 599 -116.82 32.17 61.31
C LYS A 599 -118.26 31.70 61.05
N ILE A 600 -118.44 30.45 60.62
CA ILE A 600 -119.75 29.82 60.44
C ILE A 600 -120.46 29.60 61.80
N LYS A 601 -119.73 29.21 62.85
CA LYS A 601 -120.28 29.02 64.20
C LYS A 601 -120.76 30.34 64.82
N ILE A 602 -120.01 31.42 64.66
CA ILE A 602 -120.39 32.77 65.05
C ILE A 602 -121.62 33.22 64.26
N GLN A 603 -121.61 33.08 62.93
CA GLN A 603 -122.77 33.43 62.09
C GLN A 603 -124.04 32.65 62.46
N LYS A 604 -123.95 31.35 62.79
CA LYS A 604 -125.10 30.58 63.32
C LYS A 604 -125.59 31.10 64.68
N SER A 605 -124.68 31.50 65.57
CA SER A 605 -125.04 32.10 66.86
C SER A 605 -125.76 33.45 66.67
N THR A 606 -125.18 34.34 65.85
CA THR A 606 -125.78 35.65 65.50
C THR A 606 -127.13 35.49 64.81
N LEU A 607 -127.29 34.51 63.91
CA LEU A 607 -128.57 34.23 63.25
C LEU A 607 -129.62 33.71 64.24
N SER A 608 -129.24 32.86 65.20
CA SER A 608 -130.12 32.38 66.25
C SER A 608 -130.60 33.52 67.17
N ILE A 609 -129.67 34.38 67.61
CA ILE A 609 -129.98 35.58 68.41
C ILE A 609 -130.89 36.53 67.60
N GLY A 610 -130.58 36.75 66.33
CA GLY A 610 -131.41 37.54 65.41
C GLY A 610 -132.79 36.94 65.16
N GLN A 611 -132.93 35.61 65.16
CA GLN A 611 -134.22 34.92 65.04
C GLN A 611 -135.05 35.05 66.32
N VAL A 612 -134.44 34.97 67.50
CA VAL A 612 -135.11 35.26 68.79
C VAL A 612 -135.56 36.72 68.82
N GLN A 613 -134.68 37.67 68.49
CA GLN A 613 -135.02 39.08 68.41
C GLN A 613 -136.08 39.38 67.36
N TYR A 614 -136.09 38.70 66.21
CA TYR A 614 -137.15 38.82 65.21
C TYR A 614 -138.49 38.27 65.73
N LEU A 615 -138.49 37.14 66.45
CA LEU A 615 -139.70 36.61 67.11
C LEU A 615 -140.19 37.51 68.24
N GLU A 616 -139.29 38.14 69.00
CA GLU A 616 -139.64 39.21 69.94
C GLU A 616 -140.21 40.43 69.20
N ARG A 617 -139.64 40.85 68.07
CA ARG A 617 -140.20 41.97 67.28
C ARG A 617 -141.51 41.64 66.59
N VAL A 618 -141.77 40.38 66.22
CA VAL A 618 -143.09 39.92 65.76
C VAL A 618 -144.09 39.90 66.92
N LYS A 619 -143.68 39.48 68.12
CA LYS A 619 -144.50 39.62 69.34
C LYS A 619 -144.73 41.09 69.69
N ASP A 620 -143.73 41.96 69.57
CA ASP A 620 -143.87 43.41 69.76
C ASP A 620 -144.82 43.99 68.73
N VAL A 621 -144.76 43.60 67.46
CA VAL A 621 -145.69 44.06 66.42
C VAL A 621 -147.10 43.55 66.66
N GLN A 622 -147.29 42.30 67.09
CA GLN A 622 -148.59 41.78 67.51
C GLN A 622 -149.10 42.48 68.78
N HIS A 623 -148.23 42.73 69.76
CA HIS A 623 -148.51 43.52 70.94
C HIS A 623 -148.77 44.98 70.59
N LEU A 624 -148.17 45.56 69.55
CA LEU A 624 -148.37 46.94 69.12
C LEU A 624 -149.61 47.09 68.23
N GLN A 625 -149.96 46.09 67.43
CA GLN A 625 -151.26 46.01 66.76
C GLN A 625 -152.38 45.84 67.78
N LYS A 626 -152.21 44.93 68.74
CA LYS A 626 -153.14 44.80 69.87
C LYS A 626 -153.13 46.05 70.74
N ARG A 627 -151.99 46.67 71.01
CA ARG A 627 -151.88 47.94 71.76
C ARG A 627 -152.42 49.12 70.95
N VAL A 628 -152.49 49.09 69.63
CA VAL A 628 -153.17 50.10 68.80
C VAL A 628 -154.68 49.89 68.81
N GLN A 629 -155.16 48.64 68.87
CA GLN A 629 -156.55 48.32 69.13
C GLN A 629 -156.95 48.74 70.57
N ASP A 630 -156.19 48.27 71.56
CA ASP A 630 -156.30 48.62 72.97
C ASP A 630 -156.05 50.12 73.20
N LEU A 631 -155.30 50.86 72.35
CA LEU A 631 -155.17 52.32 72.41
C LEU A 631 -156.24 53.06 71.62
N MET A 632 -156.96 52.44 70.69
CA MET A 632 -158.22 53.01 70.19
C MET A 632 -159.31 52.89 71.26
N ASP A 633 -159.38 51.75 71.96
CA ASP A 633 -160.31 51.56 73.08
C ASP A 633 -159.86 52.24 74.40
N GLU A 634 -158.54 52.38 74.65
CA GLU A 634 -158.00 53.20 75.73
C GLU A 634 -158.08 54.68 75.37
N HIS A 635 -157.78 55.19 74.18
CA HIS A 635 -157.99 56.63 73.89
C HIS A 635 -159.45 57.05 74.12
N LYS A 636 -160.39 56.16 73.81
CA LYS A 636 -161.83 56.26 74.07
C LYS A 636 -162.24 56.11 75.55
N LYS A 637 -161.30 55.70 76.44
CA LYS A 637 -161.49 55.57 77.90
C LYS A 637 -160.60 56.50 78.73
N THR A 638 -159.38 56.80 78.31
CA THR A 638 -158.32 57.59 78.97
C THR A 638 -158.24 59.02 78.47
N GLN A 639 -159.15 59.42 77.56
CA GLN A 639 -159.77 60.75 77.65
C GLN A 639 -160.33 60.99 79.06
N ASN A 640 -160.77 59.94 79.78
CA ASN A 640 -161.04 59.98 81.21
C ASN A 640 -159.86 59.39 82.01
N GLN A 641 -159.12 60.26 82.69
CA GLN A 641 -158.18 59.96 83.79
C GLN A 641 -156.77 59.47 83.41
N ILE A 642 -155.82 60.43 83.40
CA ILE A 642 -154.37 60.21 83.49
C ILE A 642 -153.96 60.38 84.97
N ALA A 643 -153.18 59.44 85.53
CA ALA A 643 -152.45 59.63 86.81
C ALA A 643 -151.25 58.66 86.98
N CYS A 644 -150.04 59.19 87.31
CA CYS A 644 -148.90 58.58 88.03
C CYS A 644 -148.24 57.24 87.51
N THR A 645 -146.98 57.20 86.99
CA THR A 645 -145.62 57.08 87.66
C THR A 645 -145.42 55.84 88.59
N GLY A 646 -144.34 55.02 88.69
CA GLY A 646 -142.94 54.86 88.19
C GLY A 646 -142.27 53.61 88.92
N TRP A 647 -140.96 53.26 89.02
CA TRP A 647 -139.67 53.59 88.34
C TRP A 647 -138.44 52.74 88.90
N LEU A 648 -137.63 52.06 88.03
CA LEU A 648 -136.27 51.43 88.27
C LEU A 648 -136.12 50.16 89.21
N ARG A 649 -135.04 49.31 89.27
CA ARG A 649 -133.59 49.58 89.60
C ARG A 649 -132.60 48.32 89.70
N ILE A 650 -131.46 48.29 88.96
CA ILE A 650 -130.03 47.87 89.30
C ILE A 650 -129.51 46.40 89.61
N SER A 651 -128.36 46.04 88.94
CA SER A 651 -127.14 45.19 89.29
C SER A 651 -127.09 43.65 89.47
N TRP A 652 -126.15 42.98 88.74
CA TRP A 652 -125.12 42.07 89.32
C TRP A 652 -123.88 41.84 88.41
N TRP A 653 -122.66 41.94 89.00
CA TRP A 653 -121.31 41.36 88.76
C TRP A 653 -120.86 40.91 87.33
N VAL A 654 -119.66 41.17 86.77
CA VAL A 654 -118.27 41.53 87.20
C VAL A 654 -117.24 40.38 87.22
N ASP A 655 -117.58 39.14 87.58
CA ASP A 655 -116.57 38.08 87.81
C ASP A 655 -116.01 37.37 86.56
N LEU A 656 -116.57 37.58 85.37
CA LEU A 656 -116.27 36.74 84.20
C LEU A 656 -114.92 37.07 83.50
N LEU A 657 -114.37 38.26 83.72
CA LEU A 657 -113.36 38.87 82.81
C LEU A 657 -111.90 38.43 83.07
N ILE A 658 -111.61 37.78 84.20
CA ILE A 658 -110.23 37.44 84.59
C ILE A 658 -109.76 36.13 83.94
N VAL A 659 -110.65 35.14 83.78
CA VAL A 659 -110.34 33.79 83.28
C VAL A 659 -109.89 33.77 81.80
N GLU A 660 -110.30 34.76 81.00
CA GLU A 660 -109.90 34.83 79.58
C GLU A 660 -108.45 35.29 79.37
N LYS A 661 -107.85 36.03 80.33
CA LYS A 661 -106.51 36.60 80.16
C LYS A 661 -105.37 35.61 80.40
N GLU A 662 -105.56 34.62 81.26
CA GLU A 662 -104.51 33.64 81.57
C GLU A 662 -104.29 32.61 80.43
N LYS A 663 -105.34 32.29 79.66
CA LYS A 663 -105.23 31.39 78.49
C LYS A 663 -104.29 31.92 77.41
N LEU A 664 -104.44 33.20 77.05
CA LEU A 664 -103.63 33.88 76.03
C LEU A 664 -102.13 33.90 76.36
N TYR A 665 -101.75 33.86 77.65
CA TYR A 665 -100.35 33.86 78.07
C TYR A 665 -99.65 32.51 77.81
N VAL A 666 -100.39 31.39 77.90
CA VAL A 666 -99.86 30.05 77.64
C VAL A 666 -99.69 29.79 76.14
N GLU A 667 -100.64 30.26 75.32
CA GLU A 667 -100.57 30.09 73.86
C GLU A 667 -99.40 30.88 73.24
N LEU A 668 -99.15 32.11 73.71
CA LEU A 668 -98.02 32.92 73.24
C LEU A 668 -96.65 32.27 73.56
N LYS A 669 -96.54 31.56 74.68
CA LYS A 669 -95.28 30.90 75.11
C LYS A 669 -94.85 29.77 74.18
N ASN A 670 -95.80 29.06 73.55
CA ASN A 670 -95.50 27.93 72.65
C ASN A 670 -95.12 28.38 71.22
N VAL A 671 -95.49 29.60 70.80
CA VAL A 671 -95.14 30.13 69.47
C VAL A 671 -93.67 30.56 69.39
N LEU A 672 -93.10 31.04 70.50
CA LEU A 672 -91.68 31.43 70.59
C LEU A 672 -90.69 30.24 70.51
N ALA A 673 -91.16 29.00 70.65
CA ALA A 673 -90.32 27.79 70.60
C ALA A 673 -90.06 27.27 69.17
N ARG A 674 -90.29 28.08 68.13
CA ARG A 674 -90.17 27.69 66.70
C ARG A 674 -89.44 28.73 65.82
N GLN A 675 -88.43 29.40 66.35
CA GLN A 675 -87.41 30.08 65.54
C GLN A 675 -86.10 29.27 65.58
N PRO A 676 -85.35 29.16 64.45
CA PRO A 676 -84.08 28.45 64.45
C PRO A 676 -83.04 29.18 65.31
N GLY A 677 -82.36 28.43 66.19
CA GLY A 677 -81.39 28.98 67.12
C GLY A 677 -80.07 29.42 66.46
N PRO A 678 -79.31 30.32 67.11
CA PRO A 678 -78.01 30.78 66.62
C PRO A 678 -76.99 29.65 66.44
N GLU A 679 -77.15 28.52 67.13
CA GLU A 679 -76.26 27.35 67.05
C GLU A 679 -76.14 26.81 65.62
N VAL A 680 -77.19 26.90 64.80
CA VAL A 680 -77.15 26.47 63.39
C VAL A 680 -76.32 27.44 62.54
N ALA A 681 -76.37 28.74 62.85
CA ALA A 681 -75.56 29.76 62.19
C ALA A 681 -74.07 29.68 62.61
N GLU A 682 -73.80 29.39 63.90
CA GLU A 682 -72.44 29.15 64.39
C GLU A 682 -71.85 27.86 63.80
N GLN A 683 -72.62 26.77 63.70
CA GLN A 683 -72.17 25.54 63.03
C GLN A 683 -71.86 25.79 61.55
N LEU A 684 -72.73 26.52 60.82
CA LEU A 684 -72.45 26.91 59.44
C LEU A 684 -71.19 27.79 59.31
N LEU A 685 -70.94 28.71 60.24
CA LEU A 685 -69.70 29.49 60.29
C LEU A 685 -68.47 28.61 60.56
N VAL A 686 -68.54 27.66 61.48
CA VAL A 686 -67.45 26.71 61.78
C VAL A 686 -67.17 25.78 60.59
N TYR A 687 -68.20 25.29 59.90
CA TYR A 687 -68.03 24.53 58.66
C TYR A 687 -67.47 25.40 57.53
N GLN A 688 -67.91 26.65 57.38
CA GLN A 688 -67.40 27.57 56.36
C GLN A 688 -65.94 27.98 56.60
N ASP A 689 -65.53 28.17 57.86
CA ASP A 689 -64.14 28.45 58.23
C ASP A 689 -63.23 27.21 58.11
N ASN A 690 -63.73 26.01 58.45
CA ASN A 690 -63.03 24.77 58.14
C ASN A 690 -62.91 24.52 56.64
N LEU A 691 -63.93 24.85 55.84
CA LEU A 691 -63.88 24.78 54.37
C LEU A 691 -62.83 25.75 53.82
N LYS A 692 -62.78 27.00 54.31
CA LYS A 692 -61.72 27.96 53.97
C LYS A 692 -60.33 27.46 54.34
N LYS A 693 -60.15 26.89 55.54
CA LYS A 693 -58.88 26.29 55.98
C LYS A 693 -58.47 25.11 55.09
N LYS A 694 -59.41 24.27 54.67
CA LYS A 694 -59.16 23.16 53.74
C LYS A 694 -58.88 23.62 52.32
N GLN A 695 -59.57 24.63 51.80
CA GLN A 695 -59.23 25.30 50.54
C GLN A 695 -57.86 25.96 50.59
N SER A 696 -57.46 26.56 51.73
CA SER A 696 -56.13 27.13 51.90
C SER A 696 -55.03 26.06 52.04
N GLN A 697 -55.32 24.89 52.62
CA GLN A 697 -54.39 23.74 52.59
C GLN A 697 -54.26 23.18 51.17
N MET A 698 -55.38 22.97 50.47
CA MET A 698 -55.42 22.52 49.08
C MET A 698 -54.58 23.45 48.19
N LYS A 699 -54.79 24.76 48.28
CA LYS A 699 -54.02 25.76 47.53
C LYS A 699 -52.54 25.85 47.91
N GLY A 700 -52.20 25.50 49.16
CA GLY A 700 -50.81 25.28 49.57
C GLY A 700 -50.18 24.08 48.86
N MET A 701 -50.89 22.95 48.83
CA MET A 701 -50.45 21.73 48.15
C MET A 701 -50.41 21.89 46.62
N GLU A 702 -51.31 22.68 46.02
CA GLU A 702 -51.24 23.06 44.60
C GLU A 702 -49.97 23.86 44.29
N ASN A 703 -49.63 24.86 45.12
CA ASN A 703 -48.39 25.63 44.97
C ASN A 703 -47.13 24.77 45.17
N GLU A 704 -47.13 23.85 46.14
CA GLU A 704 -46.04 22.89 46.34
C GLU A 704 -45.91 21.94 45.13
N LEU A 705 -47.02 21.42 44.61
CA LEU A 705 -47.05 20.59 43.41
C LEU A 705 -46.54 21.36 42.17
N GLU A 706 -46.89 22.64 42.03
CA GLU A 706 -46.36 23.50 40.96
C GLU A 706 -44.86 23.78 41.12
N MET A 707 -44.38 23.99 42.36
CA MET A 707 -42.95 24.10 42.67
C MET A 707 -42.20 22.82 42.30
N TYR A 708 -42.70 21.63 42.67
CA TYR A 708 -42.07 20.37 42.27
C TYR A 708 -42.13 20.14 40.75
N LYS A 709 -43.23 20.54 40.07
CA LYS A 709 -43.30 20.56 38.60
C LYS A 709 -42.30 21.54 37.97
N ALA A 710 -42.02 22.69 38.60
CA ALA A 710 -40.96 23.61 38.18
C ALA A 710 -39.58 22.99 38.34
N GLN A 711 -39.29 22.39 39.49
CA GLN A 711 -38.01 21.73 39.77
C GLN A 711 -37.75 20.53 38.85
N VAL A 712 -38.78 19.77 38.47
CA VAL A 712 -38.69 18.70 37.46
C VAL A 712 -38.44 19.25 36.04
N ARG A 713 -38.96 20.45 35.71
CA ARG A 713 -38.63 21.13 34.44
C ARG A 713 -37.18 21.62 34.43
N GLU A 714 -36.68 22.13 35.56
CA GLU A 714 -35.28 22.56 35.75
C GLU A 714 -34.32 21.37 35.61
N TYR A 715 -34.54 20.26 36.32
CA TYR A 715 -33.74 19.04 36.16
C TYR A 715 -33.82 18.43 34.74
N LYS A 716 -34.95 18.57 34.03
CA LYS A 716 -35.03 18.18 32.60
C LYS A 716 -34.19 19.10 31.70
N HIS A 717 -34.14 20.40 31.99
CA HIS A 717 -33.29 21.34 31.28
C HIS A 717 -31.79 21.06 31.51
N ASP A 718 -31.41 20.79 32.77
CA ASP A 718 -30.03 20.46 33.13
C ASP A 718 -29.57 19.13 32.50
N LEU A 719 -30.44 18.12 32.46
CA LEU A 719 -30.19 16.87 31.71
C LEU A 719 -29.97 17.14 30.21
N GLN A 720 -30.74 18.04 29.59
CA GLN A 720 -30.50 18.45 28.21
C GLN A 720 -29.20 19.23 28.03
N HIS A 721 -28.79 20.05 29.01
CA HIS A 721 -27.51 20.75 28.95
C HIS A 721 -26.34 19.76 29.02
N ILE A 722 -26.38 18.84 30.00
CA ILE A 722 -25.37 17.80 30.17
C ILE A 722 -25.28 16.88 28.94
N ASP A 723 -26.40 16.51 28.31
CA ASP A 723 -26.36 15.69 27.10
C ASP A 723 -25.80 16.46 25.88
N ARG A 724 -26.09 17.77 25.75
CA ARG A 724 -25.42 18.63 24.76
C ARG A 724 -23.92 18.75 25.02
N ASP A 725 -23.50 18.92 26.27
CA ASP A 725 -22.08 18.99 26.63
C ASP A 725 -21.36 17.66 26.36
N MET A 726 -22.01 16.53 26.66
CA MET A 726 -21.51 15.18 26.34
C MET A 726 -21.40 14.95 24.83
N GLN A 727 -22.35 15.45 24.03
CA GLN A 727 -22.26 15.44 22.57
C GLN A 727 -21.12 16.35 22.07
N ALA A 728 -20.98 17.57 22.60
CA ALA A 728 -19.89 18.48 22.26
C ALA A 728 -18.50 17.95 22.67
N LEU A 729 -18.41 17.19 23.77
CA LEU A 729 -17.17 16.52 24.20
C LEU A 729 -16.83 15.35 23.26
N ARG A 730 -17.83 14.53 22.90
CA ARG A 730 -17.71 13.46 21.90
C ARG A 730 -17.24 14.01 20.55
N ASP A 731 -17.82 15.11 20.08
CA ASP A 731 -17.47 15.69 18.79
C ASP A 731 -16.08 16.34 18.83
N LYS A 732 -15.67 16.96 19.94
CA LYS A 732 -14.27 17.40 20.14
C LYS A 732 -13.29 16.21 20.08
N TRP A 733 -13.63 15.09 20.72
CA TRP A 733 -12.81 13.87 20.70
C TRP A 733 -12.71 13.27 19.29
N PHE A 734 -13.82 13.14 18.56
CA PHE A 734 -13.81 12.67 17.17
C PHE A 734 -13.03 13.61 16.24
N ASN A 735 -13.11 14.92 16.44
CA ASN A 735 -12.30 15.88 15.68
C ASN A 735 -10.81 15.76 16.01
N SER A 736 -10.42 15.54 17.28
CA SER A 736 -9.01 15.25 17.60
C SER A 736 -8.50 13.95 16.94
N LEU A 737 -9.36 12.95 16.77
CA LEU A 737 -9.05 11.72 16.01
C LEU A 737 -8.91 11.94 14.49
N GLN A 738 -9.32 13.09 13.94
CA GLN A 738 -9.16 13.42 12.52
C GLN A 738 -7.98 14.36 12.22
N VAL A 739 -7.39 15.00 13.24
CA VAL A 739 -6.32 16.00 13.07
C VAL A 739 -4.91 15.39 13.08
N ASP A 740 -4.71 14.19 13.63
CA ASP A 740 -3.49 13.38 13.47
C ASP A 740 -3.38 12.82 12.02
N HIS A 741 -3.28 13.72 11.03
CA HIS A 741 -3.06 13.39 9.63
C HIS A 741 -1.57 13.03 9.41
N PHE A 742 -1.31 11.95 8.68
CA PHE A 742 0.06 11.62 8.27
C PHE A 742 0.65 12.75 7.41
N PRO A 743 1.93 13.14 7.63
CA PRO A 743 2.61 14.07 6.73
C PRO A 743 2.79 13.45 5.34
N GLU A 744 2.58 14.24 4.30
CA GLU A 744 2.81 13.84 2.91
C GLU A 744 4.29 13.47 2.69
N GLN A 745 4.54 12.48 1.83
CA GLN A 745 5.90 12.12 1.42
C GLN A 745 6.47 13.19 0.48
N PRO A 746 7.79 13.47 0.51
CA PRO A 746 8.42 14.38 -0.45
C PRO A 746 8.21 13.90 -1.89
N GLN A 747 7.95 14.83 -2.81
CA GLN A 747 7.96 14.54 -4.24
C GLN A 747 9.39 14.24 -4.69
N ASP A 748 9.57 13.13 -5.41
CA ASP A 748 10.88 12.60 -5.80
C ASP A 748 11.31 13.22 -7.15
N ASP A 749 12.21 14.20 -7.09
CA ASP A 749 12.59 15.07 -8.21
C ASP A 749 13.53 14.35 -9.21
N THR A 750 12.99 13.35 -9.91
CA THR A 750 13.71 12.47 -10.85
C THR A 750 13.35 12.76 -12.31
N GLN A 751 13.67 13.97 -12.76
CA GLN A 751 13.67 14.31 -14.19
C GLN A 751 14.75 13.52 -14.95
N PHE A 752 14.39 12.38 -15.53
CA PHE A 752 15.17 11.77 -16.62
C PHE A 752 14.89 12.51 -17.94
N PRO A 753 15.92 12.81 -18.75
CA PRO A 753 15.74 13.53 -20.01
C PRO A 753 15.04 12.66 -21.06
N PRO A 754 14.28 13.26 -22.00
CA PRO A 754 13.61 12.51 -23.05
C PRO A 754 14.62 11.92 -24.04
N THR A 755 14.47 10.63 -24.32
CA THR A 755 15.24 9.93 -25.36
C THR A 755 14.93 10.54 -26.73
N GLN A 756 15.94 11.14 -27.37
CA GLN A 756 15.90 11.38 -28.82
C GLN A 756 16.23 10.08 -29.58
N ALA A 757 15.79 10.00 -30.84
CA ALA A 757 15.99 8.86 -31.72
C ALA A 757 17.37 8.85 -32.39
#